data_AF-A0A8H3M414-F1
#
_entry.id   AF-A0A8H3M414-F1
#
_cell.length_a   1.000
_cell.length_b   1.000
_cell.length_c   1.000
_cell.angle_alpha   90.00
_cell.angle_beta   90.00
_cell.angle_gamma   90.00
#
_symmetry.space_group_name_H-M   'P 1'
#
loop_
_entity.id
_entity.type
_entity.pdbx_description
1 polymer ?
#
loop_
_entity_poly.entity_id
_entity_poly.type
_entity_poly.pdbx_seq_one_letter_code
_entity_poly.pdbx_strand_id
1 'polypeptide(L)'
;MVDSYNCLRLDNGYVFLVEVYIDNDNKKFLEIVDFDEDKLKPNSTEEDIEKLGGRIMKRQSKFINYVNDGYKPDQEDNINIIAVIATTTELGKRYRTEVGESPESKKKKWDTNGVIRIIQREYVYFVNPLPLSESLIEKIRSGDFTAIHGARASGKSTRVLSVIERLESKGFSCIYVTLEAVNVDSKELFWISFGNSIIRNGHHLIKNRTIKTDSDFHDMFSINKWEAKKTNVVIFVDEYDKLERANDDIKASFLETVRAIKTTKEDYVIWSINAIGPFSILHLNSKKVTTSPFNVRDPYHNPNFTREQVQDLYEKFQKHERINIDQEIINDIHMRTNGHAGLVCLCGKAIETDLLKYLDENSRLNFSVWLKYTAKNSLEAIILGYPTFKKLIDTLETLEKAKPAVDMLRHSFVGFLAGSENGTFRMSSAFIDELMRRRVIPTLFMSSPESAIPKEKDDSLDIFNILQTAIQFFDKDIITHAFERSFKTAHDMYVSGMKKKKVPRESVYDTELNRILVNWLGKMGGIVITGQWHLIEDSVDEDSYSDIVITTKDQTIILELLATATSSDLNKHFGRVLEYAKKLSTNDIWIVHFTCEDGYGIQKSQNRPHWPSYNRINTVHYYHDRTFASVLTNARYTDRSGTINKIVDLTIPLRS
;
A
#
# COMPACT_ATOMS: atom_id res chain seq x y z
N MET A 1 -2.64 -19.03 -4.91
CA MET A 1 -3.21 -17.68 -5.08
C MET A 1 -2.03 -16.71 -5.15
N VAL A 2 -1.85 -16.03 -6.28
CA VAL A 2 -0.79 -15.03 -6.46
C VAL A 2 -1.47 -13.68 -6.48
N ASP A 3 -1.34 -12.90 -5.41
CA ASP A 3 -1.73 -11.51 -5.41
C ASP A 3 -0.48 -10.69 -5.10
N SER A 4 0.06 -10.05 -6.12
CA SER A 4 1.11 -9.05 -5.97
C SER A 4 0.46 -7.73 -5.56
N TYR A 5 0.91 -7.21 -4.42
CA TYR A 5 0.49 -5.91 -3.93
C TYR A 5 1.71 -5.02 -3.74
N ASN A 6 1.73 -3.90 -4.47
CA ASN A 6 2.80 -2.93 -4.34
C ASN A 6 2.49 -2.03 -3.15
N CYS A 7 3.07 -2.32 -1.99
CA CYS A 7 2.95 -1.45 -0.83
C CYS A 7 4.14 -0.50 -0.66
N LEU A 8 5.32 -0.78 -1.25
CA LEU A 8 6.57 -0.20 -0.75
C LEU A 8 7.36 0.57 -1.81
N ARG A 9 7.97 1.69 -1.46
CA ARG A 9 8.80 2.53 -2.33
C ARG A 9 10.02 3.02 -1.56
N LEU A 10 11.24 2.90 -2.10
CA LEU A 10 12.46 3.45 -1.47
C LEU A 10 12.80 4.85 -2.02
N ASP A 11 12.50 5.15 -3.30
CA ASP A 11 12.61 6.49 -3.91
C ASP A 11 11.92 6.57 -5.31
N ASN A 12 12.25 7.58 -6.12
CA ASN A 12 11.75 7.73 -7.50
C ASN A 12 12.28 6.69 -8.50
N GLY A 13 13.29 5.89 -8.14
CA GLY A 13 13.94 4.89 -9.00
C GLY A 13 13.88 3.45 -8.49
N TYR A 14 13.59 3.22 -7.20
CA TYR A 14 13.58 1.89 -6.58
C TYR A 14 12.30 1.67 -5.75
N VAL A 15 11.55 0.62 -6.11
CA VAL A 15 10.31 0.17 -5.44
C VAL A 15 10.62 -1.16 -4.78
N PHE A 16 10.34 -1.30 -3.48
CA PHE A 16 10.41 -2.62 -2.86
C PHE A 16 9.13 -3.38 -3.13
N LEU A 17 9.30 -4.67 -3.32
CA LEU A 17 8.22 -5.56 -3.64
C LEU A 17 8.04 -6.50 -2.46
N VAL A 18 6.90 -6.39 -1.78
CA VAL A 18 6.43 -7.47 -0.91
C VAL A 18 5.53 -8.32 -1.77
N GLU A 19 6.12 -9.33 -2.37
CA GLU A 19 5.39 -10.38 -3.03
C GLU A 19 5.25 -11.58 -2.11
N VAL A 20 4.00 -11.94 -1.85
CA VAL A 20 3.66 -13.18 -1.15
C VAL A 20 3.27 -14.18 -2.22
N TYR A 21 4.25 -14.93 -2.74
CA TYR A 21 3.99 -15.99 -3.70
C TYR A 21 3.68 -17.33 -3.02
N ILE A 22 2.84 -18.11 -3.69
CA ILE A 22 2.68 -19.54 -3.46
C ILE A 22 3.04 -20.23 -4.77
N ASP A 23 4.24 -20.83 -4.82
CA ASP A 23 4.62 -21.75 -5.90
C ASP A 23 3.98 -23.13 -5.67
N ASN A 24 3.91 -23.92 -6.75
CA ASN A 24 3.37 -25.28 -6.84
C ASN A 24 4.07 -26.29 -5.90
N ASP A 25 5.26 -25.97 -5.38
CA ASP A 25 6.00 -26.77 -4.39
C ASP A 25 5.85 -26.27 -2.94
N ASN A 26 4.95 -25.31 -2.68
CA ASN A 26 4.71 -24.70 -1.37
C ASN A 26 5.96 -24.04 -0.73
N LYS A 27 7.00 -23.76 -1.51
CA LYS A 27 8.21 -23.04 -1.10
C LYS A 27 8.02 -21.52 -1.14
N LYS A 28 8.67 -20.81 -0.21
CA LYS A 28 8.64 -19.36 -0.02
C LYS A 28 9.80 -18.73 -0.79
N PHE A 29 9.53 -17.67 -1.54
CA PHE A 29 10.57 -16.77 -2.08
C PHE A 29 10.23 -15.34 -1.68
N LEU A 30 11.24 -14.62 -1.22
CA LEU A 30 11.23 -13.20 -0.87
C LEU A 30 12.30 -12.61 -1.78
N GLU A 31 11.91 -12.17 -2.98
CA GLU A 31 12.87 -11.75 -3.99
C GLU A 31 13.16 -10.25 -3.84
N ILE A 32 14.28 -9.96 -3.18
CA ILE A 32 15.01 -8.70 -3.35
C ILE A 32 16.05 -9.01 -4.42
N VAL A 33 15.85 -8.57 -5.66
CA VAL A 33 16.85 -8.78 -6.71
C VAL A 33 18.03 -7.86 -6.44
N ASP A 34 19.12 -8.41 -5.91
CA ASP A 34 20.33 -8.66 -6.70
C ASP A 34 21.30 -9.57 -5.93
N PHE A 35 21.46 -10.85 -6.34
CA PHE A 35 22.74 -11.56 -6.22
C PHE A 35 22.83 -12.84 -7.05
N ASP A 36 24.07 -13.13 -7.47
CA ASP A 36 24.52 -14.14 -8.43
C ASP A 36 24.72 -15.52 -7.76
N GLU A 37 23.77 -16.45 -7.97
CA GLU A 37 23.78 -17.82 -7.41
C GLU A 37 24.89 -18.72 -7.96
N ASP A 38 25.54 -18.35 -9.07
CA ASP A 38 26.52 -19.19 -9.78
C ASP A 38 27.86 -19.35 -9.04
N LYS A 39 28.01 -18.73 -7.87
CA LYS A 39 29.22 -18.81 -7.03
C LYS A 39 29.14 -19.82 -5.88
N LEU A 40 28.01 -20.51 -5.68
CA LEU A 40 27.86 -21.54 -4.65
C LEU A 40 27.85 -22.94 -5.28
N LYS A 41 28.84 -23.78 -4.92
CA LYS A 41 28.90 -25.20 -5.32
C LYS A 41 28.30 -26.08 -4.22
N PRO A 42 27.82 -27.31 -4.52
CA PRO A 42 27.19 -28.21 -3.56
C PRO A 42 28.05 -28.57 -2.33
N ASN A 43 29.37 -28.37 -2.44
CA ASN A 43 30.35 -28.66 -1.41
C ASN A 43 31.04 -27.38 -0.87
N SER A 44 30.47 -26.20 -1.10
CA SER A 44 31.00 -24.92 -0.60
C SER A 44 31.14 -24.94 0.93
N THR A 45 32.30 -24.50 1.40
CA THR A 45 32.67 -24.49 2.82
C THR A 45 32.12 -23.25 3.53
N GLU A 46 32.10 -23.24 4.87
CA GLU A 46 31.62 -22.11 5.68
C GLU A 46 32.38 -20.80 5.39
N GLU A 47 33.65 -20.91 4.98
CA GLU A 47 34.52 -19.80 4.58
C GLU A 47 34.25 -19.28 3.16
N ASP A 48 33.76 -20.15 2.25
CA ASP A 48 33.30 -19.76 0.90
C ASP A 48 31.98 -18.98 0.97
N ILE A 49 31.14 -19.35 1.94
CA ILE A 49 29.86 -18.71 2.23
C ILE A 49 30.09 -17.35 2.93
N GLU A 50 31.09 -17.23 3.82
CA GLU A 50 31.50 -15.95 4.43
C GLU A 50 32.13 -14.96 3.43
N LYS A 51 32.91 -15.42 2.44
CA LYS A 51 33.49 -14.55 1.39
C LYS A 51 32.47 -14.03 0.38
N LEU A 52 31.32 -14.69 0.26
CA LEU A 52 30.15 -14.23 -0.51
C LEU A 52 29.14 -13.49 0.38
N GLY A 53 29.44 -13.33 1.68
CA GLY A 53 28.67 -12.53 2.63
C GLY A 53 27.56 -13.24 3.44
N GLY A 54 27.48 -14.58 3.46
CA GLY A 54 26.45 -15.37 4.19
C GLY A 54 26.98 -16.36 5.27
N ARG A 55 26.08 -17.04 6.02
CA ARG A 55 26.33 -18.14 7.01
C ARG A 55 25.15 -19.18 7.05
N ILE A 56 25.38 -20.47 7.41
CA ILE A 56 24.40 -21.61 7.30
C ILE A 56 23.99 -22.26 8.67
N MET A 57 22.73 -22.75 8.81
CA MET A 57 22.27 -23.73 9.86
C MET A 57 21.21 -24.77 9.36
N LYS A 58 21.04 -25.95 10.03
CA LYS A 58 20.49 -27.25 9.48
C LYS A 58 19.14 -27.82 10.01
N ARG A 59 18.34 -28.39 9.05
CA ARG A 59 17.54 -29.67 8.98
C ARG A 59 16.00 -29.78 9.17
N GLN A 60 15.38 -30.56 8.24
CA GLN A 60 13.99 -31.07 8.06
C GLN A 60 14.01 -32.55 7.57
N SER A 61 12.92 -33.33 7.73
CA SER A 61 12.52 -34.50 6.89
C SER A 61 11.17 -35.10 7.33
N LYS A 62 10.24 -35.68 6.51
CA LYS A 62 10.10 -35.93 5.05
C LYS A 62 8.65 -36.40 4.72
N PHE A 63 8.17 -36.05 3.52
CA PHE A 63 6.88 -36.41 2.90
C PHE A 63 7.18 -37.42 1.76
N ILE A 64 6.95 -38.71 2.01
CA ILE A 64 7.05 -39.79 1.01
C ILE A 64 5.72 -40.55 1.11
N ASN A 65 4.87 -40.42 0.09
CA ASN A 65 3.88 -41.39 -0.42
C ASN A 65 2.89 -40.65 -1.34
N TYR A 66 2.29 -41.36 -2.30
CA TYR A 66 1.37 -40.91 -3.38
C TYR A 66 2.13 -40.37 -4.62
N VAL A 67 2.40 -41.19 -5.65
CA VAL A 67 1.39 -41.86 -6.50
C VAL A 67 1.78 -43.29 -6.97
N ASN A 68 0.76 -44.17 -6.88
CA ASN A 68 0.34 -45.40 -7.59
C ASN A 68 1.33 -46.38 -8.27
N ASP A 69 1.45 -47.58 -7.71
CA ASP A 69 0.94 -48.84 -8.29
C ASP A 69 1.08 -49.98 -7.25
N GLY A 70 0.00 -50.72 -6.98
CA GLY A 70 0.05 -52.09 -6.44
C GLY A 70 0.62 -52.39 -5.03
N TYR A 71 0.95 -51.41 -4.18
CA TYR A 71 1.26 -51.65 -2.75
C TYR A 71 0.10 -51.19 -1.85
N LYS A 72 -0.55 -52.15 -1.18
CA LYS A 72 -1.31 -52.01 0.09
C LYS A 72 -0.61 -52.96 1.07
N PRO A 73 -0.58 -52.77 2.42
CA PRO A 73 -1.76 -52.42 3.22
C PRO A 73 -1.40 -51.75 4.59
N ASP A 74 -2.20 -51.54 5.63
CA ASP A 74 -3.55 -51.96 6.07
C ASP A 74 -4.15 -50.81 6.93
N GLN A 75 -5.48 -50.66 6.89
CA GLN A 75 -6.34 -49.68 7.62
C GLN A 75 -6.52 -48.27 7.02
N GLU A 76 -7.39 -48.25 6.00
CA GLU A 76 -8.61 -47.44 5.82
C GLU A 76 -8.74 -46.06 6.51
N ASP A 77 -8.63 -45.01 5.66
CA ASP A 77 -9.50 -43.82 5.56
C ASP A 77 -9.49 -42.76 6.69
N ASN A 78 -9.38 -41.45 6.42
CA ASN A 78 -10.06 -40.69 5.38
C ASN A 78 -9.25 -39.46 4.91
N ILE A 79 -9.16 -39.31 3.60
CA ILE A 79 -8.93 -38.02 2.93
C ILE A 79 -10.23 -37.19 3.05
N ASN A 80 -10.13 -35.89 3.33
CA ASN A 80 -11.16 -34.93 2.95
C ASN A 80 -10.56 -33.87 2.01
N ILE A 81 -10.81 -34.09 0.72
CA ILE A 81 -10.73 -33.10 -0.34
C ILE A 81 -12.03 -32.29 -0.28
N ILE A 82 -11.93 -30.96 -0.27
CA ILE A 82 -13.05 -30.11 -0.69
C ILE A 82 -12.66 -29.48 -2.02
N ALA A 83 -13.33 -29.96 -3.07
CA ALA A 83 -13.43 -29.32 -4.36
C ALA A 83 -14.54 -28.26 -4.32
N VAL A 84 -14.29 -27.08 -4.90
CA VAL A 84 -15.37 -26.18 -5.31
C VAL A 84 -15.38 -26.13 -6.83
N ILE A 85 -16.41 -26.78 -7.39
CA ILE A 85 -16.81 -26.71 -8.78
C ILE A 85 -17.41 -25.33 -9.02
N ALA A 86 -16.98 -24.68 -10.11
CA ALA A 86 -17.58 -23.46 -10.61
C ALA A 86 -19.06 -23.69 -10.95
N THR A 87 -19.96 -23.03 -10.23
CA THR A 87 -21.29 -22.71 -10.74
C THR A 87 -21.18 -21.43 -11.57
N THR A 88 -21.02 -21.62 -12.88
CA THR A 88 -21.73 -20.74 -13.82
C THR A 88 -23.22 -21.07 -13.67
N THR A 89 -23.92 -20.36 -12.79
CA THR A 89 -25.37 -20.27 -12.86
C THR A 89 -25.79 -18.84 -12.53
N GLU A 90 -26.30 -18.21 -13.58
CA GLU A 90 -27.02 -16.96 -13.65
C GLU A 90 -26.22 -15.65 -13.40
N LEU A 91 -25.34 -15.27 -14.34
CA LEU A 91 -25.76 -14.40 -15.45
C LEU A 91 -27.16 -14.74 -15.97
N GLY A 92 -28.17 -14.59 -15.10
CA GLY A 92 -29.51 -14.34 -15.54
C GLY A 92 -29.37 -13.11 -16.39
N LYS A 93 -29.86 -13.18 -17.63
CA LYS A 93 -30.12 -12.04 -18.48
C LYS A 93 -30.71 -10.90 -17.65
N ARG A 94 -29.84 -10.07 -17.09
CA ARG A 94 -30.06 -8.65 -16.99
C ARG A 94 -29.21 -8.09 -18.13
N TYR A 95 -29.61 -8.20 -19.39
CA TYR A 95 -30.64 -7.28 -19.88
C TYR A 95 -31.34 -6.59 -18.71
N ARG A 96 -30.65 -5.63 -18.08
CA ARG A 96 -31.32 -4.35 -18.04
C ARG A 96 -31.62 -4.10 -19.51
N THR A 97 -32.84 -4.44 -19.91
CA THR A 97 -33.70 -3.35 -20.32
C THR A 97 -33.38 -2.21 -19.34
N GLU A 98 -32.39 -1.39 -19.71
CA GLU A 98 -32.68 0.03 -19.80
C GLU A 98 -34.06 0.05 -20.46
N VAL A 99 -35.11 -0.03 -19.63
CA VAL A 99 -36.40 0.55 -19.97
C VAL A 99 -35.98 1.92 -20.42
N GLY A 100 -35.98 2.14 -21.74
CA GLY A 100 -35.17 3.17 -22.39
C GLY A 100 -35.14 4.43 -21.55
N GLU A 101 -34.07 4.59 -20.77
CA GLU A 101 -33.78 5.87 -20.18
C GLU A 101 -33.16 6.62 -21.34
N SER A 102 -33.94 7.58 -21.84
CA SER A 102 -33.53 8.49 -22.90
C SER A 102 -32.09 8.95 -22.65
N PRO A 103 -31.28 9.17 -23.70
CA PRO A 103 -29.89 9.66 -23.56
C PRO A 103 -29.70 10.94 -22.73
N GLU A 104 -30.78 11.60 -22.32
CA GLU A 104 -30.81 12.90 -21.63
C GLU A 104 -30.59 12.86 -20.10
N SER A 105 -30.28 11.73 -19.44
CA SER A 105 -30.15 11.72 -17.95
C SER A 105 -29.06 10.87 -17.29
N LYS A 106 -27.94 10.53 -17.97
CA LYS A 106 -26.83 9.82 -17.29
C LYS A 106 -26.02 10.78 -16.40
N LYS A 107 -26.34 10.84 -15.10
CA LYS A 107 -25.59 11.60 -14.07
C LYS A 107 -24.11 11.18 -14.09
N LYS A 108 -23.18 12.15 -14.06
CA LYS A 108 -21.74 11.84 -13.91
C LYS A 108 -21.49 11.12 -12.59
N LYS A 109 -20.60 10.14 -12.59
CA LYS A 109 -20.27 9.33 -11.41
C LYS A 109 -18.77 9.19 -11.15
N TRP A 110 -18.42 8.89 -9.91
CA TRP A 110 -17.09 8.38 -9.55
C TRP A 110 -16.95 6.94 -10.00
N ASP A 111 -16.03 6.68 -10.94
CA ASP A 111 -15.70 5.32 -11.36
C ASP A 111 -14.31 4.91 -10.86
N THR A 112 -14.29 3.73 -10.28
CA THR A 112 -13.14 3.11 -9.61
C THR A 112 -12.99 1.65 -10.04
N ASN A 113 -13.88 1.17 -10.92
CA ASN A 113 -13.91 -0.20 -11.40
C ASN A 113 -13.63 -0.24 -12.92
N GLY A 114 -12.56 -0.96 -13.27
CA GLY A 114 -12.25 -1.25 -14.65
C GLY A 114 -11.71 -0.07 -15.44
N VAL A 115 -11.56 -0.30 -16.73
CA VAL A 115 -10.92 0.62 -17.67
C VAL A 115 -11.91 1.65 -18.17
N ILE A 116 -11.57 2.94 -18.10
CA ILE A 116 -12.42 4.02 -18.64
C ILE A 116 -12.19 4.12 -20.15
N ARG A 117 -13.17 3.65 -20.93
CA ARG A 117 -13.20 3.77 -22.39
C ARG A 117 -13.69 5.14 -22.84
N ILE A 118 -13.40 5.52 -24.08
CA ILE A 118 -13.82 6.81 -24.70
C ILE A 118 -15.29 7.10 -24.45
N ILE A 119 -16.17 6.15 -24.76
CA ILE A 119 -17.63 6.28 -24.60
C ILE A 119 -18.09 6.50 -23.17
N GLN A 120 -17.25 6.20 -22.17
CA GLN A 120 -17.56 6.38 -20.76
C GLN A 120 -17.08 7.73 -20.22
N ARG A 121 -16.11 8.38 -20.88
CA ARG A 121 -15.43 9.60 -20.37
C ARG A 121 -16.37 10.76 -20.12
N GLU A 122 -17.46 10.86 -20.86
CA GLU A 122 -18.48 11.91 -20.66
C GLU A 122 -19.33 11.69 -19.41
N TYR A 123 -19.42 10.46 -18.93
CA TYR A 123 -20.30 10.04 -17.82
C TYR A 123 -19.54 9.78 -16.52
N VAL A 124 -18.22 9.98 -16.49
CA VAL A 124 -17.39 9.77 -15.31
C VAL A 124 -16.49 10.97 -15.06
N TYR A 125 -16.08 11.16 -13.81
CA TYR A 125 -15.02 12.11 -13.48
C TYR A 125 -13.69 11.57 -14.03
N PHE A 126 -13.13 12.24 -15.04
CA PHE A 126 -11.98 11.77 -15.81
C PHE A 126 -10.85 12.81 -15.84
N VAL A 127 -9.63 12.33 -15.58
CA VAL A 127 -8.37 13.05 -15.81
C VAL A 127 -7.76 12.55 -17.11
N ASN A 128 -7.42 13.46 -18.03
CA ASN A 128 -6.71 13.09 -19.26
C ASN A 128 -5.27 12.66 -18.90
N PRO A 129 -4.88 11.40 -19.15
CA PRO A 129 -3.55 10.92 -18.77
C PRO A 129 -2.47 11.32 -19.79
N LEU A 130 -2.84 11.76 -21.00
CA LEU A 130 -1.90 12.07 -22.10
C LEU A 130 -0.77 13.04 -21.74
N PRO A 131 -0.98 14.14 -21.00
CA PRO A 131 0.10 15.07 -20.64
C PRO A 131 1.27 14.41 -19.90
N LEU A 132 1.00 13.33 -19.17
CA LEU A 132 2.02 12.56 -18.43
C LEU A 132 2.42 11.26 -19.14
N SER A 133 2.12 11.12 -20.44
CA SER A 133 2.38 9.89 -21.20
C SER A 133 3.33 10.07 -22.38
N GLU A 134 3.95 11.25 -22.53
CA GLU A 134 4.85 11.49 -23.67
C GLU A 134 6.05 10.54 -23.66
N SER A 135 6.68 10.28 -22.51
CA SER A 135 7.79 9.32 -22.42
C SER A 135 7.41 7.89 -22.76
N LEU A 136 6.17 7.46 -22.45
CA LEU A 136 5.64 6.16 -22.91
C LEU A 136 5.45 6.15 -24.42
N ILE A 137 4.87 7.21 -24.97
CA ILE A 137 4.66 7.35 -26.41
C ILE A 137 6.00 7.34 -27.15
N GLU A 138 7.02 8.00 -26.61
CA GLU A 138 8.38 8.01 -27.17
C GLU A 138 9.02 6.62 -27.18
N LYS A 139 8.97 5.87 -26.06
CA LYS A 139 9.42 4.46 -25.99
C LYS A 139 8.71 3.57 -27.01
N ILE A 140 7.39 3.75 -27.19
CA ILE A 140 6.66 2.98 -28.20
C ILE A 140 7.05 3.41 -29.62
N ARG A 141 7.31 4.70 -29.84
CA ARG A 141 7.73 5.25 -31.14
C ARG A 141 9.17 4.90 -31.52
N SER A 142 10.08 4.68 -30.57
CA SER A 142 11.40 4.06 -30.83
C SER A 142 11.28 2.57 -31.13
N GLY A 143 10.11 1.98 -30.85
CA GLY A 143 9.82 0.57 -31.10
C GLY A 143 10.31 -0.33 -29.96
N ASP A 144 10.46 0.22 -28.76
CA ASP A 144 10.84 -0.54 -27.58
C ASP A 144 9.72 -1.48 -27.15
N PHE A 145 10.12 -2.63 -26.61
CA PHE A 145 9.20 -3.55 -25.95
C PHE A 145 9.15 -3.17 -24.48
N THR A 146 8.06 -2.53 -24.06
CA THR A 146 8.00 -1.83 -22.78
C THR A 146 7.14 -2.58 -21.76
N ALA A 147 7.64 -2.70 -20.53
CA ALA A 147 6.81 -3.10 -19.39
C ALA A 147 6.20 -1.84 -18.75
N ILE A 148 4.87 -1.77 -18.70
CA ILE A 148 4.08 -0.68 -18.13
C ILE A 148 3.53 -1.18 -16.79
N HIS A 149 4.11 -0.71 -15.69
CA HIS A 149 3.78 -1.22 -14.37
C HIS A 149 3.22 -0.14 -13.43
N GLY A 150 2.53 -0.56 -12.37
CA GLY A 150 1.96 0.33 -11.36
C GLY A 150 0.93 -0.39 -10.50
N ALA A 151 0.56 0.18 -9.36
CA ALA A 151 -0.38 -0.44 -8.44
C ALA A 151 -1.73 -0.81 -9.10
N ARG A 152 -2.43 -1.81 -8.55
CA ARG A 152 -3.80 -2.12 -8.97
C ARG A 152 -4.70 -0.90 -8.75
N ALA A 153 -5.63 -0.63 -9.67
CA ALA A 153 -6.48 0.57 -9.67
C ALA A 153 -5.75 1.93 -9.79
N SER A 154 -4.48 1.97 -10.22
CA SER A 154 -3.75 3.22 -10.49
C SER A 154 -4.06 3.88 -11.85
N GLY A 155 -4.96 3.29 -12.65
CA GLY A 155 -5.37 3.85 -13.95
C GLY A 155 -4.50 3.46 -15.15
N LYS A 156 -3.61 2.46 -15.01
CA LYS A 156 -2.72 1.97 -16.09
C LYS A 156 -3.45 1.72 -17.42
N SER A 157 -4.49 0.88 -17.38
CA SER A 157 -5.25 0.50 -18.57
C SER A 157 -5.96 1.70 -19.19
N THR A 158 -6.49 2.62 -18.37
CA THR A 158 -7.11 3.87 -18.84
C THR A 158 -6.10 4.78 -19.54
N ARG A 159 -4.86 4.83 -19.03
CA ARG A 159 -3.74 5.54 -19.67
C ARG A 159 -3.38 4.91 -21.00
N VAL A 160 -3.25 3.58 -21.05
CA VAL A 160 -2.93 2.83 -22.27
C VAL A 160 -3.97 3.08 -23.37
N LEU A 161 -5.27 3.06 -23.05
CA LEU A 161 -6.30 3.37 -24.04
C LEU A 161 -6.16 4.78 -24.63
N SER A 162 -5.81 5.77 -23.81
CA SER A 162 -5.57 7.14 -24.29
C SER A 162 -4.32 7.21 -25.18
N VAL A 163 -3.27 6.46 -24.83
CA VAL A 163 -2.05 6.34 -25.64
C VAL A 163 -2.33 5.66 -26.99
N ILE A 164 -3.18 4.62 -27.01
CA ILE A 164 -3.62 3.95 -28.24
C ILE A 164 -4.24 4.96 -29.20
N GLU A 165 -5.19 5.79 -28.75
CA GLU A 165 -5.81 6.83 -29.58
C GLU A 165 -4.77 7.77 -30.20
N ARG A 166 -3.76 8.16 -29.40
CA ARG A 166 -2.68 9.04 -29.85
C ARG A 166 -1.77 8.36 -30.87
N LEU A 167 -1.49 7.08 -30.71
CA LEU A 167 -0.66 6.30 -31.64
C LEU A 167 -1.40 6.04 -32.96
N GLU A 168 -2.68 5.69 -32.91
CA GLU A 168 -3.52 5.51 -34.10
C GLU A 168 -3.62 6.80 -34.92
N SER A 169 -3.75 7.96 -34.25
CA SER A 169 -3.70 9.27 -34.93
C SER A 169 -2.38 9.58 -35.63
N LYS A 170 -1.30 8.86 -35.28
CA LYS A 170 0.03 8.96 -35.89
C LYS A 170 0.33 7.81 -36.87
N GLY A 171 -0.66 6.98 -37.21
CA GLY A 171 -0.54 5.92 -38.22
C GLY A 171 -0.07 4.56 -37.71
N PHE A 172 -0.05 4.33 -36.39
CA PHE A 172 0.17 2.99 -35.84
C PHE A 172 -1.12 2.18 -35.82
N SER A 173 -1.00 0.86 -35.96
CA SER A 173 -2.12 -0.07 -35.86
C SER A 173 -2.07 -0.77 -34.51
N CYS A 174 -2.96 -0.41 -33.58
CA CYS A 174 -2.89 -0.90 -32.20
C CYS A 174 -3.82 -2.10 -31.97
N ILE A 175 -3.31 -3.09 -31.23
CA ILE A 175 -4.09 -4.25 -30.77
C ILE A 175 -4.00 -4.30 -29.24
N TYR A 176 -5.14 -4.13 -28.57
CA TYR A 176 -5.22 -4.23 -27.11
C TYR A 176 -5.86 -5.56 -26.69
N VAL A 177 -5.14 -6.36 -25.92
CA VAL A 177 -5.57 -7.66 -25.39
C VAL A 177 -5.43 -7.68 -23.89
N THR A 178 -6.44 -8.21 -23.19
CA THR A 178 -6.36 -8.54 -21.76
C THR A 178 -6.20 -10.04 -21.60
N LEU A 179 -5.32 -10.47 -20.69
CA LEU A 179 -5.15 -11.88 -20.33
C LEU A 179 -6.24 -12.38 -19.38
N GLU A 180 -7.10 -11.51 -18.85
CA GLU A 180 -8.13 -11.89 -17.87
C GLU A 180 -9.01 -13.07 -18.34
N ALA A 181 -9.35 -13.12 -19.62
CA ALA A 181 -10.12 -14.20 -20.26
C ALA A 181 -9.26 -15.29 -20.94
N VAL A 182 -7.92 -15.19 -20.90
CA VAL A 182 -7.00 -16.17 -21.52
C VAL A 182 -6.80 -17.38 -20.60
N ASN A 183 -6.92 -18.59 -21.14
CA ASN A 183 -6.69 -19.83 -20.38
C ASN A 183 -5.17 -20.05 -20.20
N VAL A 184 -4.72 -20.41 -18.99
CA VAL A 184 -3.30 -20.62 -18.66
C VAL A 184 -3.04 -22.03 -18.09
N ASP A 185 -3.91 -22.98 -18.40
CA ASP A 185 -3.84 -24.36 -17.89
C ASP A 185 -2.85 -25.21 -18.72
N SER A 186 -2.79 -24.99 -20.04
CA SER A 186 -1.86 -25.66 -20.95
C SER A 186 -1.35 -24.73 -22.06
N LYS A 187 -0.19 -25.05 -22.65
CA LYS A 187 0.40 -24.28 -23.77
C LYS A 187 -0.58 -24.16 -24.96
N GLU A 188 -1.30 -25.22 -25.28
CA GLU A 188 -2.29 -25.24 -26.37
C GLU A 188 -3.47 -24.32 -26.09
N LEU A 189 -4.11 -24.47 -24.92
CA LEU A 189 -5.26 -23.63 -24.54
C LEU A 189 -4.86 -22.16 -24.41
N PHE A 190 -3.63 -21.89 -23.95
CA PHE A 190 -3.06 -20.55 -23.92
C PHE A 190 -3.01 -19.91 -25.31
N TRP A 191 -2.32 -20.53 -26.27
CA TRP A 191 -2.17 -19.95 -27.60
C TRP A 191 -3.50 -19.83 -28.36
N ILE A 192 -4.42 -20.78 -28.19
CA ILE A 192 -5.78 -20.68 -28.76
C ILE A 192 -6.54 -19.49 -28.17
N SER A 193 -6.59 -19.37 -26.83
CA SER A 193 -7.39 -18.32 -26.18
C SER A 193 -6.76 -16.92 -26.30
N PHE A 194 -5.43 -16.83 -26.25
CA PHE A 194 -4.67 -15.62 -26.55
C PHE A 194 -4.83 -15.20 -28.01
N GLY A 195 -4.67 -16.15 -28.93
CA GLY A 195 -4.85 -15.95 -30.37
C GLY A 195 -6.25 -15.44 -30.74
N ASN A 196 -7.29 -16.06 -30.19
CA ASN A 196 -8.67 -15.60 -30.33
C ASN A 196 -8.87 -14.17 -29.81
N SER A 197 -8.19 -13.81 -28.72
CA SER A 197 -8.24 -12.45 -28.17
C SER A 197 -7.54 -11.43 -29.05
N ILE A 198 -6.39 -11.79 -29.65
CA ILE A 198 -5.69 -10.96 -30.65
C ILE A 198 -6.59 -10.73 -31.87
N ILE A 199 -7.18 -11.79 -32.43
CA ILE A 199 -8.04 -11.69 -33.63
C ILE A 199 -9.28 -10.85 -33.35
N ARG A 200 -9.94 -11.04 -32.20
CA ARG A 200 -11.14 -10.27 -31.83
C ARG A 200 -10.84 -8.77 -31.73
N ASN A 201 -9.76 -8.41 -31.05
CA ASN A 201 -9.41 -7.00 -30.81
C ASN A 201 -8.70 -6.36 -32.03
N GLY A 202 -8.03 -7.16 -32.86
CA GLY A 202 -7.35 -6.75 -34.09
C GLY A 202 -8.13 -7.06 -35.37
N HIS A 203 -9.44 -7.32 -35.31
CA HIS A 203 -10.25 -7.78 -36.47
C HIS A 203 -10.22 -6.81 -37.66
N HIS A 204 -9.97 -5.52 -37.39
CA HIS A 204 -9.82 -4.48 -38.41
C HIS A 204 -8.52 -4.62 -39.21
N LEU A 205 -7.52 -5.34 -38.68
CA LEU A 205 -6.21 -5.59 -39.28
C LEU A 205 -6.07 -7.05 -39.76
N ILE A 206 -6.60 -8.01 -39.00
CA ILE A 206 -6.36 -9.44 -39.18
C ILE A 206 -7.67 -10.11 -39.61
N LYS A 207 -7.88 -10.25 -40.94
CA LYS A 207 -9.06 -10.91 -41.51
C LYS A 207 -8.81 -12.40 -41.78
N ASN A 208 -9.77 -13.25 -41.41
CA ASN A 208 -9.87 -14.66 -41.81
C ASN A 208 -8.64 -15.54 -41.47
N ARG A 209 -8.04 -15.36 -40.30
CA ARG A 209 -6.89 -16.16 -39.85
C ARG A 209 -7.09 -16.65 -38.42
N THR A 210 -6.37 -17.70 -38.05
CA THR A 210 -6.40 -18.32 -36.72
C THR A 210 -5.01 -18.35 -36.12
N ILE A 211 -4.90 -18.15 -34.81
CA ILE A 211 -3.66 -18.33 -34.05
C ILE A 211 -3.96 -19.40 -33.00
N LYS A 212 -3.36 -20.57 -33.14
CA LYS A 212 -3.51 -21.69 -32.21
C LYS A 212 -2.20 -22.09 -31.54
N THR A 213 -1.08 -21.67 -32.12
CA THR A 213 0.29 -21.95 -31.67
C THR A 213 1.16 -20.69 -31.69
N ASP A 214 2.33 -20.77 -31.05
CA ASP A 214 3.43 -19.81 -31.17
C ASP A 214 3.87 -19.62 -32.64
N SER A 215 3.98 -20.70 -33.41
CA SER A 215 4.31 -20.64 -34.84
C SER A 215 3.26 -19.87 -35.65
N ASP A 216 1.97 -20.09 -35.37
CA ASP A 216 0.91 -19.33 -36.04
C ASP A 216 0.99 -17.83 -35.72
N PHE A 217 1.42 -17.48 -34.50
CA PHE A 217 1.63 -16.09 -34.10
C PHE A 217 2.79 -15.45 -34.88
N HIS A 218 3.91 -16.15 -35.04
CA HIS A 218 5.01 -15.70 -35.89
C HIS A 218 4.57 -15.51 -37.34
N ASP A 219 3.93 -16.53 -37.92
CA ASP A 219 3.48 -16.50 -39.31
C ASP A 219 2.45 -15.39 -39.55
N MET A 220 1.55 -15.16 -38.61
CA MET A 220 0.53 -14.11 -38.70
C MET A 220 1.15 -12.72 -38.92
N PHE A 221 2.17 -12.41 -38.13
CA PHE A 221 2.78 -11.08 -38.07
C PHE A 221 4.04 -10.97 -38.93
N SER A 222 4.39 -11.99 -39.71
CA SER A 222 5.46 -11.91 -40.71
C SER A 222 5.14 -10.84 -41.76
N ILE A 223 6.15 -10.02 -42.10
CA ILE A 223 6.00 -8.92 -43.06
C ILE A 223 5.50 -9.39 -44.44
N ASN A 224 5.85 -10.62 -44.83
CA ASN A 224 5.45 -11.21 -46.11
C ASN A 224 3.95 -11.50 -46.22
N LYS A 225 3.23 -11.52 -45.08
CA LYS A 225 1.80 -11.79 -45.02
C LYS A 225 0.95 -10.52 -44.99
N TRP A 226 1.56 -9.34 -45.05
CA TRP A 226 0.87 -8.05 -44.99
C TRP A 226 1.11 -7.26 -46.28
N GLU A 227 0.02 -6.89 -46.96
CA GLU A 227 0.08 -6.22 -48.28
C GLU A 227 0.76 -4.85 -48.22
N ALA A 228 0.60 -4.15 -47.10
CA ALA A 228 1.28 -2.89 -46.82
C ALA A 228 2.57 -3.15 -46.01
N LYS A 229 3.74 -3.18 -46.68
CA LYS A 229 5.10 -3.28 -46.10
C LYS A 229 5.48 -2.15 -45.11
N LYS A 230 4.53 -1.36 -44.64
CA LYS A 230 4.69 -0.21 -43.73
C LYS A 230 3.65 -0.18 -42.59
N THR A 231 2.99 -1.31 -42.30
CA THR A 231 2.08 -1.36 -41.15
C THR A 231 2.89 -1.52 -39.87
N ASN A 232 2.85 -0.52 -38.98
CA ASN A 232 3.50 -0.59 -37.68
C ASN A 232 2.49 -1.07 -36.64
N VAL A 233 2.48 -2.37 -36.37
CA VAL A 233 1.55 -2.97 -35.39
C VAL A 233 2.11 -2.80 -33.98
N VAL A 234 1.32 -2.26 -33.06
CA VAL A 234 1.66 -2.15 -31.64
C VAL A 234 0.70 -3.02 -30.84
N ILE A 235 1.23 -3.99 -30.09
CA ILE A 235 0.43 -4.90 -29.27
C ILE A 235 0.53 -4.48 -27.81
N PHE A 236 -0.61 -4.37 -27.13
CA PHE A 236 -0.72 -4.13 -25.70
C PHE A 236 -1.32 -5.38 -25.05
N VAL A 237 -0.60 -5.93 -24.07
CA VAL A 237 -0.99 -7.13 -23.32
C VAL A 237 -1.23 -6.74 -21.86
N ASP A 238 -2.49 -6.53 -21.51
CA ASP A 238 -2.95 -6.15 -20.17
C ASP A 238 -3.24 -7.36 -19.27
N GLU A 239 -3.21 -7.14 -17.96
CA GLU A 239 -3.25 -8.20 -16.93
C GLU A 239 -2.14 -9.26 -17.13
N TYR A 240 -0.94 -8.78 -17.49
CA TYR A 240 0.21 -9.62 -17.81
C TYR A 240 0.67 -10.48 -16.62
N ASP A 241 0.41 -10.04 -15.38
CA ASP A 241 0.66 -10.78 -14.14
C ASP A 241 -0.10 -12.11 -14.07
N LYS A 242 -1.14 -12.33 -14.90
CA LYS A 242 -1.78 -13.63 -15.00
C LYS A 242 -0.81 -14.75 -15.39
N LEU A 243 0.22 -14.43 -16.18
CA LEU A 243 1.25 -15.40 -16.57
C LEU A 243 2.09 -15.89 -15.39
N GLU A 244 2.17 -15.19 -14.26
CA GLU A 244 2.88 -15.66 -13.07
C GLU A 244 2.33 -16.98 -12.54
N ARG A 245 1.01 -17.18 -12.69
CA ARG A 245 0.30 -18.40 -12.29
C ARG A 245 0.36 -19.52 -13.34
N ALA A 246 0.83 -19.20 -14.55
CA ALA A 246 0.98 -20.18 -15.60
C ALA A 246 2.14 -21.13 -15.31
N ASN A 247 2.08 -22.34 -15.86
CA ASN A 247 3.20 -23.27 -15.81
C ASN A 247 4.42 -22.72 -16.59
N ASP A 248 5.59 -23.28 -16.31
CA ASP A 248 6.86 -22.82 -16.89
C ASP A 248 6.88 -22.91 -18.42
N ASP A 249 6.20 -23.90 -19.01
CA ASP A 249 6.14 -24.09 -20.46
C ASP A 249 5.36 -22.98 -21.17
N ILE A 250 4.27 -22.48 -20.58
CA ILE A 250 3.54 -21.32 -21.10
C ILE A 250 4.41 -20.07 -21.02
N LYS A 251 5.04 -19.82 -19.85
CA LYS A 251 5.94 -18.67 -19.65
C LYS A 251 7.08 -18.69 -20.66
N ALA A 252 7.79 -19.81 -20.76
CA ALA A 252 8.89 -19.99 -21.70
C ALA A 252 8.42 -19.77 -23.14
N SER A 253 7.32 -20.41 -23.55
CA SER A 253 6.79 -20.29 -24.91
C SER A 253 6.44 -18.84 -25.27
N PHE A 254 5.74 -18.11 -24.41
CA PHE A 254 5.40 -16.71 -24.67
C PHE A 254 6.66 -15.82 -24.73
N LEU A 255 7.56 -15.96 -23.74
CA LEU A 255 8.77 -15.13 -23.65
C LEU A 255 9.72 -15.39 -24.83
N GLU A 256 9.89 -16.65 -25.26
CA GLU A 256 10.68 -17.02 -26.44
C GLU A 256 10.11 -16.44 -27.72
N THR A 257 8.79 -16.53 -27.93
CA THR A 257 8.11 -15.94 -29.09
C THR A 257 8.34 -14.43 -29.17
N VAL A 258 8.11 -13.72 -28.06
CA VAL A 258 8.31 -12.26 -28.02
C VAL A 258 9.79 -11.89 -28.21
N ARG A 259 10.72 -12.67 -27.64
CA ARG A 259 12.16 -12.45 -27.82
C ARG A 259 12.59 -12.65 -29.27
N ALA A 260 12.14 -13.72 -29.91
CA ALA A 260 12.45 -13.99 -31.31
C ALA A 260 12.01 -12.83 -32.21
N ILE A 261 10.80 -12.30 -31.99
CA ILE A 261 10.30 -11.12 -32.72
C ILE A 261 11.18 -9.89 -32.47
N LYS A 262 11.62 -9.67 -31.22
CA LYS A 262 12.49 -8.54 -30.88
C LYS A 262 13.87 -8.64 -31.54
N THR A 263 14.42 -9.85 -31.65
CA THR A 263 15.75 -10.10 -32.23
C THR A 263 15.76 -9.97 -33.75
N THR A 264 14.71 -10.43 -34.43
CA THR A 264 14.61 -10.36 -35.91
C THR A 264 13.46 -9.45 -36.32
N LYS A 265 13.46 -8.23 -35.77
CA LYS A 265 12.35 -7.27 -35.86
C LYS A 265 11.98 -6.90 -37.29
N GLU A 266 12.95 -6.91 -38.20
CA GLU A 266 12.80 -6.59 -39.62
C GLU A 266 11.90 -7.59 -40.36
N ASP A 267 11.73 -8.80 -39.83
CA ASP A 267 10.91 -9.86 -40.44
C ASP A 267 9.42 -9.75 -40.08
N TYR A 268 9.04 -8.83 -39.18
CA TYR A 268 7.69 -8.71 -38.65
C TYR A 268 7.10 -7.31 -38.87
N VAL A 269 5.76 -7.23 -38.95
CA VAL A 269 5.04 -5.95 -38.89
C VAL A 269 4.89 -5.42 -37.46
N ILE A 270 5.30 -6.20 -36.45
CA ILE A 270 5.24 -5.82 -35.05
C ILE A 270 6.31 -4.75 -34.78
N TRP A 271 5.83 -3.54 -34.54
CA TRP A 271 6.65 -2.40 -34.17
C TRP A 271 7.04 -2.42 -32.69
N SER A 272 6.11 -2.78 -31.80
CA SER A 272 6.31 -2.79 -30.35
C SER A 272 5.30 -3.73 -29.67
N ILE A 273 5.72 -4.41 -28.60
CA ILE A 273 4.86 -5.17 -27.68
C ILE A 273 5.01 -4.58 -26.29
N ASN A 274 3.88 -4.29 -25.63
CA ASN A 274 3.82 -3.62 -24.34
C ASN A 274 3.08 -4.48 -23.33
N ALA A 275 3.76 -4.94 -22.28
CA ALA A 275 3.16 -5.70 -21.19
C ALA A 275 2.65 -4.74 -20.11
N ILE A 276 1.42 -4.93 -19.62
CA ILE A 276 0.80 -4.06 -18.61
C ILE A 276 0.36 -4.90 -17.41
N GLY A 277 0.67 -4.42 -16.21
CA GLY A 277 0.32 -5.13 -14.99
C GLY A 277 0.86 -4.46 -13.71
N PRO A 278 0.72 -5.10 -12.55
CA PRO A 278 1.42 -4.72 -11.32
C PRO A 278 2.95 -4.79 -11.47
N PHE A 279 3.70 -4.46 -10.40
CA PHE A 279 5.18 -4.42 -10.47
C PHE A 279 5.77 -5.81 -10.72
N SER A 280 5.07 -6.85 -10.28
CA SER A 280 5.43 -8.27 -10.43
C SER A 280 5.77 -8.70 -11.85
N ILE A 281 5.20 -8.02 -12.87
CA ILE A 281 5.50 -8.28 -14.27
C ILE A 281 6.97 -8.07 -14.65
N LEU A 282 7.72 -7.27 -13.87
CA LEU A 282 9.14 -7.01 -14.12
C LEU A 282 10.02 -8.20 -13.73
N HIS A 283 9.52 -9.07 -12.84
CA HIS A 283 10.19 -10.27 -12.34
C HIS A 283 9.70 -11.54 -13.06
N LEU A 284 8.80 -11.39 -14.04
CA LEU A 284 8.27 -12.54 -14.76
C LEU A 284 9.36 -13.19 -15.63
N ASN A 285 9.77 -14.38 -15.22
CA ASN A 285 10.75 -15.22 -15.90
C ASN A 285 10.25 -16.67 -16.02
N SER A 286 11.02 -17.52 -16.72
CA SER A 286 10.86 -18.97 -16.68
C SER A 286 12.19 -19.64 -16.36
N LYS A 287 12.18 -20.91 -15.95
CA LYS A 287 13.42 -21.68 -15.72
C LYS A 287 14.25 -21.81 -17.00
N LYS A 288 13.60 -21.78 -18.17
CA LYS A 288 14.23 -21.87 -19.49
C LYS A 288 14.68 -20.50 -20.03
N VAL A 289 14.06 -19.42 -19.57
CA VAL A 289 14.20 -18.06 -20.11
C VAL A 289 14.40 -17.08 -18.96
N THR A 290 15.66 -16.82 -18.64
CA THR A 290 16.04 -15.98 -17.48
C THR A 290 16.02 -14.48 -17.76
N THR A 291 16.05 -14.06 -19.04
CA THR A 291 16.06 -12.63 -19.42
C THR A 291 14.70 -12.17 -19.96
N SER A 292 14.16 -11.07 -19.45
CA SER A 292 12.89 -10.55 -19.97
C SER A 292 13.04 -10.01 -21.41
N PRO A 293 12.11 -10.29 -22.34
CA PRO A 293 12.10 -9.65 -23.65
C PRO A 293 11.69 -8.17 -23.57
N PHE A 294 11.08 -7.75 -22.45
CA PHE A 294 10.74 -6.36 -22.18
C PHE A 294 11.92 -5.62 -21.55
N ASN A 295 12.00 -4.31 -21.77
CA ASN A 295 13.02 -3.48 -21.14
C ASN A 295 12.72 -3.28 -19.65
N VAL A 296 13.19 -4.22 -18.82
CA VAL A 296 13.04 -4.18 -17.35
C VAL A 296 14.05 -3.27 -16.65
N ARG A 297 15.10 -2.83 -17.35
CA ARG A 297 16.07 -1.84 -16.83
C ARG A 297 15.53 -0.41 -16.89
N ASP A 298 14.64 -0.15 -17.86
CA ASP A 298 14.00 1.14 -18.05
C ASP A 298 12.49 0.95 -18.36
N PRO A 299 11.73 0.37 -17.40
CA PRO A 299 10.30 0.15 -17.55
C PRO A 299 9.53 1.48 -17.40
N TYR A 300 8.27 1.49 -17.84
CA TYR A 300 7.40 2.65 -17.65
C TYR A 300 6.58 2.50 -16.36
N HIS A 301 6.91 3.29 -15.34
CA HIS A 301 6.11 3.39 -14.13
C HIS A 301 4.91 4.32 -14.36
N ASN A 302 3.69 3.79 -14.22
CA ASN A 302 2.46 4.56 -14.34
C ASN A 302 2.38 5.64 -13.24
N PRO A 303 2.40 6.94 -13.59
CA PRO A 303 2.36 7.99 -12.59
C PRO A 303 0.96 8.12 -12.00
N ASN A 304 0.92 8.37 -10.69
CA ASN A 304 -0.26 8.80 -9.95
C ASN A 304 -0.70 10.21 -10.41
N PHE A 305 -1.89 10.63 -10.02
CA PHE A 305 -2.36 11.99 -10.27
C PHE A 305 -1.50 13.01 -9.54
N THR A 306 -1.18 14.12 -10.21
CA THR A 306 -0.60 15.29 -9.53
C THR A 306 -1.66 16.00 -8.70
N ARG A 307 -1.24 16.91 -7.81
CA ARG A 307 -2.17 17.75 -7.04
C ARG A 307 -3.10 18.54 -7.94
N GLU A 308 -2.58 19.08 -9.04
CA GLU A 308 -3.35 19.83 -10.04
C GLU A 308 -4.37 18.93 -10.74
N GLN A 309 -4.02 17.68 -11.04
CA GLN A 309 -4.97 16.74 -11.63
C GLN A 309 -6.08 16.32 -10.64
N VAL A 310 -5.75 16.20 -9.35
CA VAL A 310 -6.77 15.98 -8.31
C VAL A 310 -7.65 17.22 -8.19
N GLN A 311 -7.08 18.42 -8.17
CA GLN A 311 -7.83 19.68 -8.17
C GLN A 311 -8.83 19.75 -9.33
N ASP A 312 -8.36 19.58 -10.57
CA ASP A 312 -9.19 19.60 -11.78
C ASP A 312 -10.33 18.56 -11.71
N LEU A 313 -10.08 17.41 -11.10
CA LEU A 313 -11.07 16.35 -10.96
C LEU A 313 -12.18 16.74 -9.99
N TYR A 314 -11.83 17.32 -8.85
CA TYR A 314 -12.78 17.77 -7.84
C TYR A 314 -13.51 19.06 -8.26
N GLU A 315 -12.89 19.94 -9.04
CA GLU A 315 -13.58 21.09 -9.63
C GLU A 315 -14.70 20.66 -10.59
N LYS A 316 -14.47 19.61 -11.40
CA LYS A 316 -15.52 19.03 -12.24
C LYS A 316 -16.68 18.48 -11.41
N PHE A 317 -16.38 17.85 -10.27
CA PHE A 317 -17.37 17.34 -9.34
C PHE A 317 -18.16 18.49 -8.66
N GLN A 318 -17.47 19.50 -8.13
CA GLN A 318 -18.06 20.70 -7.54
C GLN A 318 -19.01 21.41 -8.50
N LYS A 319 -18.57 21.61 -9.75
CA LYS A 319 -19.40 22.25 -10.78
C LYS A 319 -20.65 21.42 -11.13
N HIS A 320 -20.51 20.10 -11.17
CA HIS A 320 -21.61 19.20 -11.50
C HIS A 320 -22.66 19.11 -10.37
N GLU A 321 -22.22 18.92 -9.13
CA GLU A 321 -23.11 18.83 -7.96
C GLU A 321 -23.54 20.21 -7.42
N ARG A 322 -22.95 21.31 -7.93
CA ARG A 322 -23.18 22.70 -7.47
C ARG A 322 -22.84 22.88 -5.99
N ILE A 323 -21.73 22.30 -5.56
CA ILE A 323 -21.21 22.38 -4.20
C ILE A 323 -19.86 23.09 -4.18
N ASN A 324 -19.47 23.59 -3.02
CA ASN A 324 -18.10 24.04 -2.77
C ASN A 324 -17.39 23.06 -1.82
N ILE A 325 -16.13 22.75 -2.08
CA ILE A 325 -15.32 21.88 -1.21
C ILE A 325 -14.13 22.70 -0.74
N ASP A 326 -13.84 22.67 0.57
CA ASP A 326 -12.66 23.34 1.11
C ASP A 326 -11.38 22.84 0.44
N GLN A 327 -10.48 23.76 0.11
CA GLN A 327 -9.21 23.43 -0.53
C GLN A 327 -8.37 22.47 0.35
N GLU A 328 -8.49 22.60 1.67
CA GLU A 328 -7.87 21.71 2.66
C GLU A 328 -8.31 20.25 2.48
N ILE A 329 -9.56 20.00 2.06
CA ILE A 329 -10.05 18.64 1.79
C ILE A 329 -9.36 18.06 0.55
N ILE A 330 -9.27 18.83 -0.54
CA ILE A 330 -8.66 18.36 -1.78
C ILE A 330 -7.17 18.09 -1.58
N ASN A 331 -6.49 18.99 -0.87
CA ASN A 331 -5.10 18.83 -0.47
C ASN A 331 -4.91 17.56 0.39
N ASP A 332 -5.82 17.29 1.34
CA ASP A 332 -5.71 16.14 2.24
C ASP A 332 -5.92 14.84 1.47
N ILE A 333 -6.87 14.83 0.54
CA ILE A 333 -7.09 13.70 -0.37
C ILE A 333 -5.85 13.42 -1.21
N HIS A 334 -5.25 14.43 -1.85
CA HIS A 334 -4.03 14.21 -2.65
C HIS A 334 -2.89 13.66 -1.77
N MET A 335 -2.68 14.25 -0.59
CA MET A 335 -1.62 13.84 0.34
C MET A 335 -1.84 12.39 0.84
N ARG A 336 -3.02 12.10 1.38
CA ARG A 336 -3.37 10.78 1.95
C ARG A 336 -3.30 9.66 0.93
N THR A 337 -3.69 9.95 -0.31
CA THR A 337 -3.73 8.96 -1.39
C THR A 337 -2.46 8.94 -2.24
N ASN A 338 -1.57 9.93 -2.05
CA ASN A 338 -0.42 10.18 -2.92
C ASN A 338 -0.83 10.23 -4.41
N GLY A 339 -2.02 10.75 -4.69
CA GLY A 339 -2.62 10.82 -6.03
C GLY A 339 -3.03 9.48 -6.65
N HIS A 340 -3.07 8.38 -5.90
CA HIS A 340 -3.46 7.07 -6.45
C HIS A 340 -4.90 7.13 -7.00
N ALA A 341 -5.07 6.98 -8.31
CA ALA A 341 -6.32 7.24 -9.02
C ALA A 341 -7.54 6.56 -8.37
N GLY A 342 -7.44 5.27 -8.05
CA GLY A 342 -8.52 4.53 -7.39
C GLY A 342 -8.86 5.07 -6.00
N LEU A 343 -7.87 5.46 -5.20
CA LEU A 343 -8.11 5.99 -3.85
C LEU A 343 -8.69 7.41 -3.89
N VAL A 344 -8.18 8.25 -4.80
CA VAL A 344 -8.70 9.60 -5.05
C VAL A 344 -10.19 9.53 -5.42
N CYS A 345 -10.55 8.65 -6.35
CA CYS A 345 -11.94 8.47 -6.76
C CYS A 345 -12.83 7.85 -5.65
N LEU A 346 -12.27 6.99 -4.78
CA LEU A 346 -13.00 6.49 -3.61
C LEU A 346 -13.29 7.57 -2.58
N CYS A 347 -12.38 8.53 -2.37
CA CYS A 347 -12.65 9.71 -1.54
C CYS A 347 -13.80 10.54 -2.12
N GLY A 348 -13.82 10.73 -3.44
CA GLY A 348 -14.89 11.46 -4.12
C GLY A 348 -16.24 10.75 -3.99
N LYS A 349 -16.25 9.43 -4.12
CA LYS A 349 -17.42 8.59 -3.88
C LYS A 349 -17.90 8.66 -2.43
N ALA A 350 -16.98 8.70 -1.47
CA ALA A 350 -17.29 8.88 -0.05
C ALA A 350 -17.98 10.22 0.21
N ILE A 351 -17.46 11.29 -0.40
CA ILE A 351 -18.08 12.62 -0.32
C ILE A 351 -19.49 12.60 -0.91
N GLU A 352 -19.65 12.06 -2.13
CA GLU A 352 -20.93 11.99 -2.83
C GLU A 352 -21.98 11.20 -2.02
N THR A 353 -21.59 10.06 -1.47
CA THR A 353 -22.54 9.14 -0.82
C THR A 353 -22.89 9.56 0.60
N ASP A 354 -21.89 10.02 1.37
CA ASP A 354 -22.04 10.18 2.81
C ASP A 354 -22.00 11.62 3.30
N LEU A 355 -21.37 12.55 2.56
CA LEU A 355 -21.06 13.89 3.06
C LEU A 355 -21.91 15.02 2.46
N LEU A 356 -22.57 14.81 1.33
CA LEU A 356 -23.44 15.83 0.73
C LEU A 356 -24.60 16.26 1.65
N LYS A 357 -25.01 15.42 2.60
CA LYS A 357 -26.03 15.75 3.61
C LYS A 357 -25.54 16.65 4.76
N TYR A 358 -24.24 16.91 4.83
CA TYR A 358 -23.61 17.73 5.88
C TYR A 358 -23.01 19.03 5.32
N LEU A 359 -23.45 19.45 4.13
CA LEU A 359 -23.12 20.76 3.58
C LEU A 359 -23.70 21.86 4.48
N ASP A 360 -23.01 22.98 4.57
CA ASP A 360 -23.53 24.16 5.24
C ASP A 360 -24.59 24.89 4.39
N GLU A 361 -25.11 25.99 4.92
CA GLU A 361 -26.13 26.83 4.27
C GLU A 361 -25.68 27.37 2.89
N ASN A 362 -24.37 27.43 2.64
CA ASN A 362 -23.78 27.88 1.37
C ASN A 362 -23.43 26.70 0.44
N SER A 363 -23.96 25.50 0.70
CA SER A 363 -23.63 24.27 -0.05
C SER A 363 -22.14 23.93 -0.03
N ARG A 364 -21.45 24.27 1.06
CA ARG A 364 -20.02 24.06 1.23
C ARG A 364 -19.74 22.89 2.17
N LEU A 365 -18.86 22.00 1.73
CA LEU A 365 -18.30 20.94 2.56
C LEU A 365 -17.09 21.48 3.31
N ASN A 366 -17.27 21.63 4.63
CA ASN A 366 -16.26 22.18 5.51
C ASN A 366 -15.20 21.13 5.89
N PHE A 367 -13.94 21.54 6.01
CA PHE A 367 -12.83 20.65 6.34
C PHE A 367 -13.04 19.93 7.68
N SER A 368 -13.65 20.60 8.68
CA SER A 368 -13.99 19.97 9.97
C SER A 368 -14.97 18.79 9.85
N VAL A 369 -15.86 18.80 8.85
CA VAL A 369 -16.78 17.68 8.57
C VAL A 369 -16.02 16.51 7.97
N TRP A 370 -15.17 16.78 6.97
CA TRP A 370 -14.27 15.78 6.37
C TRP A 370 -13.36 15.13 7.42
N LEU A 371 -12.74 15.94 8.26
CA LEU A 371 -11.89 15.51 9.37
C LEU A 371 -12.61 14.60 10.38
N LYS A 372 -13.85 14.95 10.76
CA LYS A 372 -14.67 14.08 11.63
C LYS A 372 -15.06 12.77 10.94
N TYR A 373 -15.25 12.79 9.63
CA TYR A 373 -15.59 11.61 8.84
C TYR A 373 -14.42 10.63 8.71
N THR A 374 -13.21 11.13 8.47
CA THR A 374 -11.99 10.32 8.45
C THR A 374 -11.66 9.77 9.85
N ALA A 375 -11.84 10.57 10.91
CA ALA A 375 -11.62 10.15 12.29
C ALA A 375 -12.51 8.97 12.75
N LYS A 376 -13.72 8.84 12.19
CA LYS A 376 -14.73 7.83 12.56
C LYS A 376 -14.70 6.56 11.70
N ASN A 377 -13.62 6.32 10.95
CA ASN A 377 -13.43 5.14 10.08
C ASN A 377 -14.43 5.01 8.93
N SER A 378 -15.21 6.06 8.65
CA SER A 378 -16.25 5.98 7.64
C SER A 378 -15.63 5.88 6.23
N LEU A 379 -14.52 6.61 6.00
CA LEU A 379 -13.75 6.50 4.76
C LEU A 379 -13.12 5.11 4.58
N GLU A 380 -12.61 4.52 5.67
CA GLU A 380 -12.03 3.18 5.66
C GLU A 380 -13.05 2.12 5.21
N ALA A 381 -14.28 2.19 5.74
CA ALA A 381 -15.35 1.25 5.40
C ALA A 381 -15.70 1.29 3.90
N ILE A 382 -15.70 2.47 3.28
CA ILE A 382 -15.93 2.61 1.84
C ILE A 382 -14.79 1.99 1.04
N ILE A 383 -13.56 2.20 1.46
CA ILE A 383 -12.39 1.70 0.74
C ILE A 383 -12.25 0.18 0.88
N LEU A 384 -12.48 -0.38 2.06
CA LEU A 384 -12.55 -1.84 2.26
C LEU A 384 -13.80 -2.47 1.65
N GLY A 385 -14.81 -1.66 1.29
CA GLY A 385 -15.91 -2.08 0.43
C GLY A 385 -15.46 -2.43 -0.99
N TYR A 386 -14.27 -1.98 -1.42
CA TYR A 386 -13.73 -2.27 -2.74
C TYR A 386 -12.93 -3.57 -2.77
N PRO A 387 -13.23 -4.51 -3.70
CA PRO A 387 -12.60 -5.82 -3.74
C PRO A 387 -11.08 -5.79 -3.77
N THR A 388 -10.47 -4.83 -4.48
CA THR A 388 -9.01 -4.72 -4.58
C THR A 388 -8.35 -4.45 -3.23
N PHE A 389 -8.87 -3.49 -2.46
CA PHE A 389 -8.31 -3.12 -1.16
C PHE A 389 -8.70 -4.11 -0.07
N LYS A 390 -9.91 -4.67 -0.14
CA LYS A 390 -10.31 -5.76 0.74
C LYS A 390 -9.38 -6.96 0.60
N LYS A 391 -9.15 -7.39 -0.64
CA LYS A 391 -8.29 -8.54 -0.93
C LYS A 391 -6.85 -8.30 -0.50
N LEU A 392 -6.35 -7.06 -0.62
CA LEU A 392 -5.03 -6.66 -0.09
C LEU A 392 -4.94 -6.96 1.42
N ILE A 393 -5.90 -6.43 2.19
CA ILE A 393 -5.90 -6.60 3.65
C ILE A 393 -6.14 -8.06 4.04
N ASP A 394 -7.15 -8.70 3.47
CA ASP A 394 -7.46 -10.12 3.75
C ASP A 394 -6.23 -11.01 3.49
N THR A 395 -5.50 -10.76 2.41
CA THR A 395 -4.26 -11.49 2.05
C THR A 395 -3.18 -11.29 3.11
N LEU A 396 -2.97 -10.05 3.56
CA LEU A 396 -1.93 -9.74 4.55
C LEU A 396 -2.28 -10.25 5.96
N GLU A 397 -3.57 -10.28 6.30
CA GLU A 397 -4.03 -10.77 7.60
C GLU A 397 -4.09 -12.30 7.69
N THR A 398 -4.56 -12.97 6.64
CA THR A 398 -4.92 -14.40 6.72
C THR A 398 -3.85 -15.33 6.16
N LEU A 399 -2.96 -14.84 5.29
CA LEU A 399 -1.88 -15.68 4.80
C LEU A 399 -0.77 -15.72 5.85
N GLU A 400 -0.58 -16.88 6.47
CA GLU A 400 0.58 -17.15 7.34
C GLU A 400 1.92 -16.79 6.66
N LYS A 401 1.95 -16.86 5.33
CA LYS A 401 3.10 -16.48 4.49
C LYS A 401 3.33 -14.97 4.36
N ALA A 402 2.35 -14.11 4.65
CA ALA A 402 2.50 -12.66 4.67
C ALA A 402 3.17 -12.16 5.96
N LYS A 403 3.05 -12.91 7.07
CA LYS A 403 3.60 -12.53 8.37
C LYS A 403 5.09 -12.17 8.33
N PRO A 404 6.01 -12.96 7.72
CA PRO A 404 7.42 -12.60 7.64
C PRO A 404 7.68 -11.26 6.93
N ALA A 405 6.88 -10.92 5.92
CA ALA A 405 7.01 -9.65 5.23
C ALA A 405 6.54 -8.50 6.12
N VAL A 406 5.42 -8.65 6.84
CA VAL A 406 4.95 -7.65 7.80
C VAL A 406 5.90 -7.53 9.01
N ASP A 407 6.49 -8.65 9.45
CA ASP A 407 7.56 -8.69 10.45
C ASP A 407 8.76 -7.87 9.98
N MET A 408 9.21 -8.06 8.74
CA MET A 408 10.30 -7.27 8.15
C MET A 408 9.93 -5.78 8.08
N LEU A 409 8.70 -5.44 7.70
CA LEU A 409 8.21 -4.05 7.72
C LEU A 409 8.28 -3.45 9.12
N ARG A 410 7.79 -4.18 10.11
CA ARG A 410 7.72 -3.74 11.51
C ARG A 410 9.12 -3.64 12.15
N HIS A 411 10.03 -4.58 11.88
CA HIS A 411 11.35 -4.67 12.51
C HIS A 411 12.47 -3.96 11.75
N SER A 412 12.47 -3.99 10.42
CA SER A 412 13.57 -3.45 9.60
C SER A 412 13.32 -2.00 9.18
N PHE A 413 12.05 -1.61 9.04
CA PHE A 413 11.65 -0.25 8.67
C PHE A 413 10.96 0.50 9.81
N VAL A 414 11.10 0.01 11.06
CA VAL A 414 10.68 0.56 12.36
C VAL A 414 9.98 1.93 12.28
N GLY A 415 8.68 1.91 11.95
CA GLY A 415 7.80 3.07 11.91
C GLY A 415 8.07 4.10 10.81
N PHE A 416 9.11 3.98 9.99
CA PHE A 416 9.29 4.78 8.80
C PHE A 416 8.44 4.23 7.68
N LEU A 417 7.31 4.88 7.43
CA LEU A 417 6.43 4.59 6.30
C LEU A 417 6.17 5.86 5.46
N ALA A 418 6.82 6.97 5.79
CA ALA A 418 6.76 8.23 5.06
C ALA A 418 8.06 9.04 5.26
N GLY A 419 8.77 9.31 4.15
CA GLY A 419 9.85 10.29 4.08
C GLY A 419 10.22 10.62 2.64
N SER A 420 10.85 11.78 2.44
CA SER A 420 11.17 12.40 1.14
C SER A 420 12.65 12.34 0.78
N GLU A 421 13.50 11.73 1.61
CA GLU A 421 14.95 11.66 1.39
C GLU A 421 15.34 10.45 0.52
N ASN A 422 16.37 10.61 -0.33
CA ASN A 422 16.90 9.54 -1.17
C ASN A 422 17.41 8.37 -0.33
N GLY A 423 17.03 7.13 -0.68
CA GLY A 423 17.45 5.92 0.03
C GLY A 423 16.62 5.59 1.27
N THR A 424 15.41 6.15 1.40
CA THR A 424 14.58 6.00 2.60
C THR A 424 13.22 5.37 2.26
N PHE A 425 12.84 4.32 3.01
CA PHE A 425 11.61 3.55 2.74
C PHE A 425 10.29 4.31 3.01
N ARG A 426 9.31 4.18 2.11
CA ARG A 426 8.01 4.85 2.15
C ARG A 426 6.88 3.92 1.69
N MET A 427 5.75 4.01 2.37
CA MET A 427 4.50 3.38 1.96
C MET A 427 3.92 4.08 0.73
N SER A 428 3.22 3.33 -0.12
CA SER A 428 2.66 3.86 -1.37
C SER A 428 1.77 5.09 -1.18
N SER A 429 1.10 5.20 -0.04
CA SER A 429 0.37 6.38 0.44
C SER A 429 0.18 6.33 1.96
N ALA A 430 -0.05 7.49 2.60
CA ALA A 430 -0.32 7.55 4.05
C ALA A 430 -1.61 6.78 4.42
N PHE A 431 -2.57 6.72 3.51
CA PHE A 431 -3.79 5.94 3.70
C PHE A 431 -3.51 4.43 3.80
N ILE A 432 -2.63 3.89 2.95
CA ILE A 432 -2.23 2.48 3.05
C ILE A 432 -1.43 2.24 4.33
N ASP A 433 -0.60 3.20 4.78
CA ASP A 433 0.11 3.11 6.06
C ASP A 433 -0.88 2.98 7.22
N GLU A 434 -1.89 3.84 7.25
CA GLU A 434 -2.95 3.80 8.25
C GLU A 434 -3.68 2.44 8.26
N LEU A 435 -4.06 1.91 7.08
CA LEU A 435 -4.67 0.59 6.98
C LEU A 435 -3.77 -0.52 7.54
N MET A 436 -2.47 -0.50 7.23
CA MET A 436 -1.52 -1.48 7.72
C MET A 436 -1.40 -1.45 9.25
N ARG A 437 -1.29 -0.25 9.83
CA ARG A 437 -1.16 -0.05 11.28
C ARG A 437 -2.41 -0.45 12.06
N ARG A 438 -3.59 -0.29 11.45
CA ARG A 438 -4.87 -0.51 12.13
C ARG A 438 -5.44 -1.91 11.94
N ARG A 439 -5.19 -2.55 10.80
CA ARG A 439 -5.79 -3.85 10.45
C ARG A 439 -4.77 -4.98 10.50
N VAL A 440 -3.70 -4.83 9.72
CA VAL A 440 -2.73 -5.90 9.51
C VAL A 440 -1.85 -6.12 10.73
N ILE A 441 -1.15 -5.08 11.21
CA ILE A 441 -0.22 -5.17 12.33
C ILE A 441 -0.92 -5.67 13.61
N PRO A 442 -2.07 -5.12 14.05
CA PRO A 442 -2.70 -5.56 15.30
C PRO A 442 -3.22 -6.99 15.23
N THR A 443 -3.65 -7.44 14.04
CA THR A 443 -4.11 -8.82 13.81
C THR A 443 -2.95 -9.82 13.84
N LEU A 444 -1.79 -9.49 13.27
CA LEU A 444 -0.62 -10.37 13.28
C LEU A 444 0.15 -10.33 14.61
N PHE A 445 0.07 -9.22 15.36
CA PHE A 445 0.82 -8.95 16.59
C PHE A 445 -0.12 -8.59 17.75
N MET A 446 -0.80 -9.61 18.28
CA MET A 446 -1.93 -9.47 19.20
C MET A 446 -1.57 -9.05 20.64
N SER A 447 -0.28 -9.04 21.01
CA SER A 447 0.16 -8.74 22.38
C SER A 447 -0.39 -7.40 22.87
N SER A 448 -1.26 -7.45 23.88
CA SER A 448 -1.93 -6.27 24.45
C SER A 448 -2.47 -6.59 25.83
N PRO A 449 -2.84 -5.59 26.65
CA PRO A 449 -3.47 -5.83 27.94
C PRO A 449 -4.79 -6.59 27.82
N GLU A 450 -4.97 -7.58 28.69
CA GLU A 450 -6.25 -8.29 28.88
C GLU A 450 -7.08 -7.73 30.04
N SER A 451 -6.52 -6.75 30.77
CA SER A 451 -7.19 -6.09 31.89
C SER A 451 -8.37 -5.26 31.42
N ALA A 452 -9.32 -5.02 32.33
CA ALA A 452 -10.39 -4.06 32.11
C ALA A 452 -9.81 -2.69 31.71
N ILE A 453 -10.48 -2.03 30.75
CA ILE A 453 -10.08 -0.70 30.28
C ILE A 453 -10.21 0.29 31.45
N PRO A 454 -9.13 0.99 31.84
CA PRO A 454 -9.19 2.00 32.89
C PRO A 454 -10.19 3.11 32.54
N LYS A 455 -11.11 3.36 33.47
CA LYS A 455 -12.12 4.39 33.35
C LYS A 455 -12.21 5.20 34.63
N GLU A 456 -12.54 6.47 34.45
CA GLU A 456 -12.90 7.38 35.52
C GLU A 456 -14.29 7.04 36.10
N LYS A 457 -14.65 7.69 37.21
CA LYS A 457 -15.96 7.49 37.86
C LYS A 457 -17.16 7.82 36.96
N ASP A 458 -16.96 8.68 35.97
CA ASP A 458 -17.98 9.09 34.99
C ASP A 458 -18.00 8.21 33.72
N ASP A 459 -17.32 7.05 33.75
CA ASP A 459 -17.16 6.10 32.64
C ASP A 459 -16.31 6.62 31.46
N SER A 460 -15.71 7.82 31.59
CA SER A 460 -14.73 8.31 30.61
C SER A 460 -13.40 7.58 30.73
N LEU A 461 -12.58 7.62 29.67
CA LEU A 461 -11.31 6.90 29.64
C LEU A 461 -10.27 7.57 30.53
N ASP A 462 -9.65 6.79 31.43
CA ASP A 462 -8.49 7.24 32.21
C ASP A 462 -7.23 7.06 31.36
N ILE A 463 -6.88 8.13 30.65
CA ILE A 463 -5.80 8.12 29.65
C ILE A 463 -4.44 7.89 30.31
N PHE A 464 -4.21 8.39 31.52
CA PHE A 464 -2.93 8.18 32.19
C PHE A 464 -2.70 6.69 32.47
N ASN A 465 -3.66 6.03 33.12
CA ASN A 465 -3.55 4.60 33.43
C ASN A 465 -3.57 3.73 32.16
N ILE A 466 -4.30 4.14 31.11
CA ILE A 466 -4.23 3.49 29.78
C ILE A 466 -2.82 3.56 29.21
N LEU A 467 -2.18 4.74 29.17
CA LEU A 467 -0.83 4.89 28.62
C LEU A 467 0.21 4.10 29.43
N GLN A 468 0.11 4.14 30.76
CA GLN A 468 0.98 3.36 31.64
C GLN A 468 0.87 1.86 31.40
N THR A 469 -0.36 1.36 31.27
CA THR A 469 -0.61 -0.06 31.00
C THR A 469 -0.13 -0.44 29.60
N ALA A 470 -0.39 0.40 28.60
CA ALA A 470 0.00 0.13 27.21
C ALA A 470 1.52 -0.01 27.05
N ILE A 471 2.32 0.85 27.69
CA ILE A 471 3.78 0.83 27.58
C ILE A 471 4.40 -0.49 28.05
N GLN A 472 3.78 -1.18 29.01
CA GLN A 472 4.25 -2.48 29.47
C GLN A 472 4.17 -3.60 28.40
N PHE A 473 3.46 -3.35 27.30
CA PHE A 473 3.25 -4.28 26.19
C PHE A 473 4.01 -3.87 24.92
N PHE A 474 4.87 -2.85 24.99
CA PHE A 474 5.74 -2.48 23.90
C PHE A 474 6.73 -3.61 23.62
N ASP A 475 6.94 -3.88 22.34
CA ASP A 475 7.89 -4.90 21.90
C ASP A 475 9.33 -4.42 22.13
N LYS A 476 9.99 -5.01 23.12
CA LYS A 476 11.31 -4.62 23.57
C LYS A 476 12.36 -4.71 22.48
N ASP A 477 12.28 -5.72 21.62
CA ASP A 477 13.22 -5.89 20.52
C ASP A 477 13.05 -4.76 19.51
N ILE A 478 11.82 -4.38 19.18
CA ILE A 478 11.56 -3.26 18.27
C ILE A 478 12.13 -1.94 18.83
N ILE A 479 11.88 -1.63 20.11
CA ILE A 479 12.40 -0.41 20.73
C ILE A 479 13.94 -0.44 20.78
N THR A 480 14.54 -1.59 21.10
CA THR A 480 16.00 -1.74 21.18
C THR A 480 16.67 -1.57 19.81
N HIS A 481 16.12 -2.21 18.76
CA HIS A 481 16.62 -2.10 17.39
C HIS A 481 16.40 -0.70 16.78
N ALA A 482 15.40 0.06 17.26
CA ALA A 482 15.12 1.40 16.77
C ALA A 482 16.30 2.38 16.94
N PHE A 483 17.17 2.18 17.93
CA PHE A 483 18.39 2.98 18.09
C PHE A 483 19.34 2.89 16.89
N GLU A 484 19.28 1.83 16.09
CA GLU A 484 20.14 1.67 14.91
C GLU A 484 19.39 1.92 13.61
N ARG A 485 18.07 1.61 13.60
CA ARG A 485 17.24 1.51 12.39
C ARG A 485 16.30 2.69 12.13
N SER A 486 16.07 3.57 13.10
CA SER A 486 15.08 4.65 12.94
C SER A 486 15.62 5.94 12.31
N PHE A 487 16.91 6.00 11.97
CA PHE A 487 17.58 7.13 11.27
C PHE A 487 17.54 8.51 11.95
N LYS A 488 16.82 8.69 13.07
CA LYS A 488 16.82 9.94 13.85
C LYS A 488 18.11 10.05 14.68
N THR A 489 18.70 11.24 14.67
CA THR A 489 19.91 11.56 15.44
C THR A 489 19.64 12.71 16.39
N ALA A 490 19.87 12.49 17.69
CA ALA A 490 19.84 13.52 18.71
C ALA A 490 21.15 14.33 18.65
N HIS A 491 21.13 15.48 17.99
CA HIS A 491 22.34 16.26 17.71
C HIS A 491 22.84 17.01 18.95
N ASP A 492 21.95 17.68 19.66
CA ASP A 492 22.32 18.62 20.73
C ASP A 492 22.16 18.07 22.15
N MET A 493 21.47 16.93 22.29
CA MET A 493 21.16 16.27 23.55
C MET A 493 22.16 15.14 23.84
N TYR A 494 22.46 14.92 25.12
CA TYR A 494 23.29 13.79 25.55
C TYR A 494 22.44 12.53 25.68
N VAL A 495 22.89 11.45 25.04
CA VAL A 495 22.27 10.12 25.13
C VAL A 495 23.38 9.11 25.36
N SER A 496 23.30 8.36 26.47
CA SER A 496 24.35 7.43 26.88
C SER A 496 25.75 8.09 26.95
N GLY A 497 25.80 9.32 27.46
CA GLY A 497 27.01 10.13 27.68
C GLY A 497 27.56 10.82 26.43
N MET A 498 26.90 10.71 25.27
CA MET A 498 27.40 11.27 24.00
C MET A 498 26.33 12.06 23.25
N LYS A 499 26.75 13.12 22.55
CA LYS A 499 25.93 13.83 21.55
C LYS A 499 25.98 13.13 20.19
N LYS A 500 25.08 13.52 19.28
CA LYS A 500 24.97 12.97 17.91
C LYS A 500 24.75 11.47 17.89
N LYS A 501 23.96 10.98 18.84
CA LYS A 501 23.58 9.56 18.92
C LYS A 501 22.29 9.31 18.15
N LYS A 502 22.23 8.15 17.50
CA LYS A 502 20.99 7.65 16.94
C LYS A 502 20.03 7.28 18.08
N VAL A 503 18.78 7.66 17.93
CA VAL A 503 17.71 7.44 18.92
C VAL A 503 16.45 6.98 18.21
N PRO A 504 15.56 6.24 18.90
CA PRO A 504 14.24 5.96 18.37
C PRO A 504 13.50 7.27 18.03
N ARG A 505 12.66 7.21 17.01
CA ARG A 505 11.84 8.34 16.58
C ARG A 505 10.36 8.12 16.91
N GLU A 506 9.58 9.18 16.75
CA GLU A 506 8.15 9.28 17.05
C GLU A 506 7.37 8.09 16.52
N SER A 507 7.56 7.77 15.24
CA SER A 507 6.81 6.73 14.56
C SER A 507 6.98 5.33 15.13
N VAL A 508 8.09 5.06 15.84
CA VAL A 508 8.33 3.76 16.50
C VAL A 508 7.33 3.59 17.64
N TYR A 509 7.26 4.61 18.49
CA TYR A 509 6.36 4.65 19.62
C TYR A 509 4.90 4.75 19.15
N ASP A 510 4.63 5.51 18.08
CA ASP A 510 3.31 5.54 17.44
C ASP A 510 2.86 4.15 16.97
N THR A 511 3.71 3.43 16.23
CA THR A 511 3.37 2.09 15.72
C THR A 511 3.01 1.13 16.86
N GLU A 512 3.85 1.09 17.91
CA GLU A 512 3.65 0.18 19.04
C GLU A 512 2.44 0.58 19.88
N LEU A 513 2.28 1.88 20.18
CA LEU A 513 1.14 2.37 20.93
C LEU A 513 -0.16 2.12 20.16
N ASN A 514 -0.21 2.44 18.87
CA ASN A 514 -1.38 2.22 18.02
C ASN A 514 -1.77 0.74 17.98
N ARG A 515 -0.81 -0.16 17.76
CA ARG A 515 -1.01 -1.62 17.78
C ARG A 515 -1.70 -2.07 19.08
N ILE A 516 -1.19 -1.61 20.22
CA ILE A 516 -1.67 -2.00 21.54
C ILE A 516 -3.06 -1.42 21.79
N LEU A 517 -3.29 -0.15 21.49
CA LEU A 517 -4.58 0.50 21.69
C LEU A 517 -5.66 -0.09 20.78
N VAL A 518 -5.35 -0.44 19.53
CA VAL A 518 -6.30 -1.10 18.62
C VAL A 518 -6.68 -2.48 19.14
N ASN A 519 -5.72 -3.29 19.59
CA ASN A 519 -6.02 -4.60 20.14
C ASN A 519 -6.77 -4.53 21.48
N TRP A 520 -6.42 -3.58 22.34
CA TRP A 520 -7.02 -3.45 23.66
C TRP A 520 -8.32 -2.65 23.63
N LEU A 521 -8.25 -1.35 23.35
CA LEU A 521 -9.43 -0.46 23.36
C LEU A 521 -10.36 -0.74 22.19
N GLY A 522 -9.80 -1.01 21.01
CA GLY A 522 -10.57 -1.27 19.80
C GLY A 522 -11.32 -2.60 19.85
N LYS A 523 -10.58 -3.73 19.91
CA LYS A 523 -11.19 -5.06 19.84
C LYS A 523 -11.94 -5.47 21.11
N MET A 524 -11.48 -5.06 22.30
CA MET A 524 -12.20 -5.40 23.56
C MET A 524 -13.25 -4.36 23.96
N GLY A 525 -13.01 -3.08 23.65
CA GLY A 525 -13.86 -1.96 24.10
C GLY A 525 -14.81 -1.39 23.04
N GLY A 526 -14.66 -1.76 21.76
CA GLY A 526 -15.43 -1.17 20.67
C GLY A 526 -15.11 0.31 20.41
N ILE A 527 -13.95 0.79 20.86
CA ILE A 527 -13.51 2.18 20.76
C ILE A 527 -12.80 2.42 19.43
N VAL A 528 -13.05 3.57 18.78
CA VAL A 528 -12.39 3.90 17.51
C VAL A 528 -11.02 4.52 17.78
N ILE A 529 -9.96 3.89 17.27
CA ILE A 529 -8.57 4.37 17.37
C ILE A 529 -8.06 4.71 15.98
N THR A 530 -7.78 5.98 15.70
CA THR A 530 -7.32 6.48 14.40
C THR A 530 -5.88 6.97 14.53
N GLY A 531 -4.95 6.38 13.76
CA GLY A 531 -3.54 6.79 13.73
C GLY A 531 -3.26 7.80 12.61
N GLN A 532 -2.27 8.68 12.81
CA GLN A 532 -1.85 9.74 11.88
C GLN A 532 -3.02 10.55 11.32
N TRP A 533 -3.59 11.40 12.16
CA TRP A 533 -4.64 12.33 11.77
C TRP A 533 -4.03 13.62 11.22
N HIS A 534 -4.41 14.05 10.01
CA HIS A 534 -3.66 15.05 9.26
C HIS A 534 -4.30 16.44 9.29
N LEU A 535 -3.45 17.46 9.36
CA LEU A 535 -3.79 18.84 9.05
C LEU A 535 -2.78 19.38 8.06
N ILE A 536 -3.29 20.14 7.09
CA ILE A 536 -2.46 20.87 6.13
C ILE A 536 -2.22 22.24 6.73
N GLU A 537 -0.96 22.61 6.89
CA GLU A 537 -0.55 24.00 6.99
C GLU A 537 -0.08 24.46 5.60
N ASP A 538 -0.37 25.72 5.25
CA ASP A 538 0.02 26.34 3.97
C ASP A 538 1.55 26.56 3.84
N SER A 539 2.35 26.14 4.82
CA SER A 539 3.82 26.25 4.79
C SER A 539 4.45 25.00 4.17
N VAL A 540 5.31 25.24 3.17
CA VAL A 540 5.95 24.27 2.28
C VAL A 540 6.87 23.24 2.98
N ASP A 541 7.12 23.33 4.29
CA ASP A 541 8.19 22.55 4.93
C ASP A 541 7.82 21.70 6.16
N GLU A 542 6.58 21.70 6.65
CA GLU A 542 6.26 20.90 7.85
C GLU A 542 4.87 20.26 7.80
N ASP A 543 4.86 18.95 7.57
CA ASP A 543 3.65 18.15 7.71
C ASP A 543 3.19 18.13 9.19
N SER A 544 2.01 18.69 9.47
CA SER A 544 1.40 18.75 10.80
C SER A 544 0.40 17.60 11.00
N TYR A 545 0.87 16.55 11.68
CA TYR A 545 0.06 15.39 12.06
C TYR A 545 -0.24 15.38 13.57
N SER A 546 -1.42 14.90 13.96
CA SER A 546 -1.63 14.36 15.32
C SER A 546 -1.48 12.85 15.27
N ASP A 547 -0.67 12.28 16.15
CA ASP A 547 -0.25 10.89 16.02
C ASP A 547 -1.39 9.89 16.26
N ILE A 548 -2.21 10.06 17.30
CA ILE A 548 -3.33 9.14 17.59
C ILE A 548 -4.57 9.90 18.08
N VAL A 549 -5.73 9.61 17.50
CA VAL A 549 -7.04 10.10 17.93
C VAL A 549 -7.89 8.93 18.42
N ILE A 550 -8.38 9.01 19.65
CA ILE A 550 -9.27 8.02 20.28
C ILE A 550 -10.67 8.61 20.33
N THR A 551 -11.65 7.96 19.70
CA THR A 551 -13.04 8.42 19.66
C THR A 551 -13.96 7.41 20.33
N THR A 552 -14.64 7.86 21.38
CA THR A 552 -15.78 7.17 22.00
C THR A 552 -17.08 7.91 21.65
N LYS A 553 -18.21 7.46 22.20
CA LYS A 553 -19.50 8.15 22.04
C LYS A 553 -19.47 9.56 22.63
N ASP A 554 -18.76 9.73 23.76
CA ASP A 554 -18.84 10.92 24.61
C ASP A 554 -17.48 11.63 24.78
N GLN A 555 -16.41 11.11 24.16
CA GLN A 555 -15.04 11.61 24.31
C GLN A 555 -14.28 11.53 22.99
N THR A 556 -13.46 12.55 22.71
CA THR A 556 -12.46 12.53 21.63
C THR A 556 -11.13 12.90 22.25
N ILE A 557 -10.15 12.01 22.27
CA ILE A 557 -8.83 12.27 22.84
C ILE A 557 -7.81 12.40 21.71
N ILE A 558 -6.90 13.36 21.84
CA ILE A 558 -5.76 13.55 20.93
C ILE A 558 -4.49 13.19 21.69
N LEU A 559 -3.69 12.28 21.15
CA LEU A 559 -2.35 11.95 21.61
C LEU A 559 -1.35 12.46 20.58
N GLU A 560 -0.44 13.32 21.03
CA GLU A 560 0.65 13.90 20.26
C GLU A 560 1.97 13.32 20.80
N LEU A 561 2.66 12.53 19.98
CA LEU A 561 3.85 11.79 20.35
C LEU A 561 5.12 12.54 19.93
N LEU A 562 6.08 12.62 20.84
CA LEU A 562 7.41 13.15 20.57
C LEU A 562 8.48 12.14 21.00
N ALA A 563 9.62 12.15 20.32
CA ALA A 563 10.74 11.26 20.62
C ALA A 563 12.06 12.03 20.78
N THR A 564 12.63 12.07 21.99
CA THR A 564 13.90 12.77 22.30
C THR A 564 13.91 14.16 21.68
N ALA A 565 12.90 14.95 22.05
CA ALA A 565 12.63 16.27 21.48
C ALA A 565 13.22 17.37 22.37
N THR A 566 13.70 18.46 21.76
CA THR A 566 14.20 19.62 22.51
C THR A 566 13.05 20.39 23.15
N SER A 567 13.35 21.29 24.10
CA SER A 567 12.34 22.20 24.66
C SER A 567 11.69 23.09 23.59
N SER A 568 12.43 23.44 22.53
CA SER A 568 11.90 24.21 21.40
C SER A 568 10.87 23.39 20.62
N ASP A 569 11.20 22.13 20.32
CA ASP A 569 10.30 21.21 19.64
C ASP A 569 9.03 20.99 20.46
N LEU A 570 9.16 20.73 21.76
CA LEU A 570 8.01 20.55 22.66
C LEU A 570 7.10 21.78 22.67
N ASN A 571 7.65 22.99 22.74
CA ASN A 571 6.84 24.22 22.71
C ASN A 571 6.04 24.38 21.40
N LYS A 572 6.64 24.02 20.27
CA LYS A 572 5.96 24.03 18.97
C LYS A 572 4.78 23.05 18.97
N HIS A 573 4.99 21.82 19.46
CA HIS A 573 3.92 20.81 19.53
C HIS A 573 2.83 21.15 20.56
N PHE A 574 3.17 21.88 21.64
CA PHE A 574 2.17 22.42 22.57
C PHE A 574 1.22 23.42 21.90
N GLY A 575 1.72 24.26 21.00
CA GLY A 575 0.87 25.15 20.19
C GLY A 575 0.00 24.36 19.23
N ARG A 576 0.63 23.44 18.48
CA ARG A 576 0.00 22.61 17.45
C ARG A 576 -1.20 21.81 17.96
N VAL A 577 -1.06 21.13 19.10
CA VAL A 577 -2.14 20.31 19.66
C VAL A 577 -3.38 21.13 20.06
N LEU A 578 -3.23 22.42 20.38
CA LEU A 578 -4.37 23.30 20.67
C LEU A 578 -5.19 23.61 19.42
N GLU A 579 -4.55 23.71 18.26
CA GLU A 579 -5.24 23.87 16.98
C GLU A 579 -6.02 22.60 16.62
N TYR A 580 -5.42 21.44 16.89
CA TYR A 580 -6.06 20.14 16.67
C TYR A 580 -7.30 20.00 17.54
N ALA A 581 -7.18 20.37 18.82
CA ALA A 581 -8.26 20.39 19.80
C ALA A 581 -9.44 21.25 19.31
N LYS A 582 -9.15 22.42 18.72
CA LYS A 582 -10.18 23.32 18.17
C LYS A 582 -10.91 22.69 16.98
N LYS A 583 -10.18 22.10 16.03
CA LYS A 583 -10.77 21.47 14.83
C LYS A 583 -11.62 20.24 15.18
N LEU A 584 -11.19 19.44 16.16
CA LEU A 584 -11.92 18.28 16.67
C LEU A 584 -12.98 18.59 17.73
N SER A 585 -13.05 19.85 18.20
CA SER A 585 -13.95 20.27 19.28
C SER A 585 -13.75 19.45 20.56
N THR A 586 -12.50 19.25 20.97
CA THR A 586 -12.14 18.52 22.19
C THR A 586 -11.24 19.33 23.13
N ASN A 587 -11.23 18.93 24.40
CA ASN A 587 -10.33 19.43 25.45
C ASN A 587 -9.40 18.34 26.00
N ASP A 588 -9.58 17.08 25.61
CA ASP A 588 -8.78 15.95 26.10
C ASP A 588 -7.55 15.77 25.20
N ILE A 589 -6.52 16.57 25.47
CA ILE A 589 -5.29 16.62 24.68
C ILE A 589 -4.07 16.21 25.50
N TRP A 590 -3.27 15.32 24.94
CA TRP A 590 -2.13 14.71 25.61
C TRP A 590 -0.87 14.82 24.77
N ILE A 591 0.19 15.33 25.38
CA ILE A 591 1.55 15.22 24.87
C ILE A 591 2.18 13.98 25.51
N VAL A 592 2.65 13.06 24.67
CA VAL A 592 3.28 11.80 25.05
C VAL A 592 4.74 11.85 24.57
N HIS A 593 5.64 12.31 25.43
CA HIS A 593 7.04 12.49 25.08
C HIS A 593 7.88 11.30 25.59
N PHE A 594 8.34 10.46 24.67
CA PHE A 594 9.37 9.45 24.94
C PHE A 594 10.75 10.07 24.75
N THR A 595 11.68 9.86 25.67
CA THR A 595 13.02 10.46 25.57
C THR A 595 14.11 9.53 26.06
N CYS A 596 15.22 9.56 25.34
CA CYS A 596 16.46 8.89 25.70
C CYS A 596 17.51 9.87 26.27
N GLU A 597 17.14 11.13 26.52
CA GLU A 597 18.08 12.14 27.01
C GLU A 597 18.52 11.84 28.45
N ASP A 598 19.83 11.84 28.64
CA ASP A 598 20.46 11.56 29.92
C ASP A 598 19.94 12.50 31.01
N GLY A 599 19.44 11.90 32.09
CA GLY A 599 18.97 12.63 33.26
C GLY A 599 17.64 13.37 33.10
N TYR A 600 16.97 13.33 31.93
CA TYR A 600 15.73 14.07 31.67
C TYR A 600 14.61 13.79 32.69
N GLY A 601 14.56 12.55 33.19
CA GLY A 601 13.53 12.10 34.11
C GLY A 601 13.84 12.29 35.60
N ILE A 602 14.98 12.85 36.01
CA ILE A 602 15.39 12.94 37.43
C ILE A 602 15.29 14.38 37.91
N GLN A 603 14.44 14.69 38.90
CA GLN A 603 14.25 16.09 39.38
C GLN A 603 15.54 16.82 39.82
N LYS A 604 16.54 16.07 40.27
CA LYS A 604 17.84 16.58 40.74
C LYS A 604 18.88 16.75 39.62
N SER A 605 18.56 16.39 38.38
CA SER A 605 19.44 16.61 37.23
C SER A 605 19.35 18.04 36.71
N GLN A 606 20.29 18.42 35.84
CA GLN A 606 20.24 19.69 35.10
C GLN A 606 19.17 19.68 33.99
N ASN A 607 18.77 18.50 33.51
CA ASN A 607 17.81 18.30 32.43
C ASN A 607 16.46 17.92 33.03
N ARG A 608 15.62 18.91 33.37
CA ARG A 608 14.30 18.66 33.98
C ARG A 608 13.23 18.44 32.89
N PRO A 609 12.15 17.70 33.19
CA PRO A 609 11.03 17.60 32.26
C PRO A 609 10.47 18.98 31.92
N HIS A 610 10.29 19.24 30.62
CA HIS A 610 9.78 20.51 30.10
C HIS A 610 8.26 20.49 30.00
N TRP A 611 7.60 21.37 30.75
CA TRP A 611 6.14 21.38 30.90
C TRP A 611 5.47 22.50 30.12
N PRO A 612 4.23 22.30 29.63
CA PRO A 612 3.48 23.37 28.99
C PRO A 612 3.09 24.47 29.98
N SER A 613 3.04 25.71 29.46
CA SER A 613 2.54 26.86 30.22
C SER A 613 1.02 26.82 30.43
N TYR A 614 0.28 26.13 29.55
CA TYR A 614 -1.17 26.01 29.60
C TYR A 614 -1.60 24.76 30.37
N ASN A 615 -2.42 24.92 31.42
CA ASN A 615 -2.96 23.80 32.22
C ASN A 615 -3.90 22.87 31.45
N ARG A 616 -4.34 23.28 30.26
CA ARG A 616 -5.26 22.52 29.40
C ARG A 616 -4.55 21.40 28.63
N ILE A 617 -3.22 21.40 28.59
CA ILE A 617 -2.43 20.37 27.91
C ILE A 617 -1.97 19.35 28.95
N ASN A 618 -2.49 18.13 28.86
CA ASN A 618 -1.98 17.02 29.66
C ASN A 618 -0.64 16.57 29.06
N THR A 619 0.33 16.21 29.90
CA THR A 619 1.66 15.85 29.43
C THR A 619 2.21 14.69 30.25
N VAL A 620 2.74 13.69 29.55
CA VAL A 620 3.51 12.61 30.14
C VAL A 620 4.86 12.49 29.45
N HIS A 621 5.90 12.35 30.27
CA HIS A 621 7.27 12.13 29.86
C HIS A 621 7.70 10.73 30.28
N TYR A 622 8.16 9.95 29.30
CA TYR A 622 8.68 8.61 29.47
C TYR A 622 10.16 8.59 29.13
N TYR A 623 11.00 8.47 30.15
CA TYR A 623 12.43 8.26 29.96
C TYR A 623 12.77 6.77 29.94
N HIS A 624 13.59 6.35 28.99
CA HIS A 624 14.13 4.99 28.96
C HIS A 624 15.54 4.97 28.37
N ASP A 625 16.30 3.92 28.72
CA ASP A 625 17.60 3.65 28.11
C ASP A 625 17.49 2.73 26.89
N ARG A 626 18.63 2.38 26.30
CA ARG A 626 18.71 1.49 25.14
C ARG A 626 18.20 0.07 25.42
N THR A 627 18.26 -0.40 26.66
CA THR A 627 17.83 -1.75 27.02
C THR A 627 16.32 -1.85 27.11
N PHE A 628 15.63 -0.73 27.32
CA PHE A 628 14.19 -0.66 27.51
C PHE A 628 13.69 -1.66 28.56
N ALA A 629 14.42 -1.80 29.68
CA ALA A 629 14.07 -2.69 30.78
C ALA A 629 13.05 -2.07 31.74
N SER A 630 13.08 -0.75 31.87
CA SER A 630 12.12 0.03 32.66
C SER A 630 11.94 1.42 32.06
N VAL A 631 10.83 2.06 32.39
CA VAL A 631 10.51 3.42 31.94
C VAL A 631 10.26 4.31 33.16
N LEU A 632 10.99 5.42 33.24
CA LEU A 632 10.78 6.44 34.26
C LEU A 632 9.73 7.44 33.78
N THR A 633 8.67 7.61 34.55
CA THR A 633 7.48 8.38 34.17
C THR A 633 7.34 9.63 35.02
N ASN A 634 7.19 10.77 34.35
CA ASN A 634 6.77 12.03 34.95
C ASN A 634 5.51 12.51 34.23
N ALA A 635 4.45 12.86 34.95
CA ALA A 635 3.20 13.31 34.33
C ALA A 635 2.59 14.52 35.03
N ARG A 636 1.91 15.35 34.25
CA ARG A 636 1.07 16.45 34.71
C ARG A 636 -0.20 16.44 33.87
N TYR A 637 -1.33 16.21 34.49
CA TYR A 637 -2.62 16.16 33.81
C TYR A 637 -3.73 16.67 34.71
N THR A 638 -4.78 17.20 34.09
CA THR A 638 -5.97 17.68 34.79
C THR A 638 -7.03 16.58 34.71
N ASP A 639 -7.52 16.12 35.86
CA ASP A 639 -8.65 15.19 35.89
C ASP A 639 -9.97 15.94 35.61
N ARG A 640 -11.06 15.20 35.45
CA ARG A 640 -12.38 15.79 35.16
C ARG A 640 -12.98 16.61 36.30
N SER A 641 -12.45 16.50 37.53
CA SER A 641 -12.81 17.40 38.63
C SER A 641 -12.14 18.77 38.52
N GLY A 642 -11.25 18.96 37.53
CA GLY A 642 -10.42 20.15 37.37
C GLY A 642 -9.17 20.14 38.26
N THR A 643 -8.88 19.02 38.93
CA THR A 643 -7.72 18.89 39.80
C THR A 643 -6.48 18.54 38.98
N ILE A 644 -5.39 19.28 39.20
CA ILE A 644 -4.11 19.03 38.54
C ILE A 644 -3.36 17.96 39.31
N ASN A 645 -3.20 16.79 38.68
CA ASN A 645 -2.42 15.67 39.19
C ASN A 645 -0.97 15.78 38.70
N LYS A 646 -0.02 15.40 39.57
CA LYS A 646 1.41 15.36 39.26
C LYS A 646 2.00 14.03 39.70
N ILE A 647 2.64 13.33 38.77
CA ILE A 647 3.40 12.11 39.01
C ILE A 647 4.86 12.42 38.75
N VAL A 648 5.72 12.01 39.69
CA VAL A 648 7.15 12.30 39.66
C VAL A 648 7.92 11.01 39.84
N ASP A 649 8.92 10.79 38.99
CA ASP A 649 9.92 9.72 39.09
C ASP A 649 9.31 8.32 39.30
N LEU A 650 8.16 8.04 38.68
CA LEU A 650 7.51 6.74 38.77
C LEU A 650 8.14 5.75 37.81
N THR A 651 8.80 4.72 38.34
CA THR A 651 9.40 3.65 37.53
C THR A 651 8.37 2.58 37.18
N ILE A 652 8.16 2.36 35.88
CA ILE A 652 7.32 1.29 35.34
C ILE A 652 8.26 0.15 34.89
N PRO A 653 8.23 -1.03 35.54
CA PRO A 653 8.95 -2.19 35.05
C PRO A 653 8.29 -2.71 33.76
N LEU A 654 9.09 -3.05 32.76
CA LEU A 654 8.60 -3.62 31.52
C LEU A 654 8.66 -5.15 31.59
N ARG A 655 7.69 -5.79 30.92
CA ARG A 655 7.64 -7.25 30.86
C ARG A 655 8.87 -7.78 30.10
N SER A 656 9.41 -8.88 30.59
CA SER A 656 10.59 -9.55 30.01
C SER A 656 10.30 -10.18 28.67
#